data_AF-A0A0P7XVJ8-F1
#
_entry.id   AF-A0A0P7XVJ8-F1
#
_cell.length_a   1.000
_cell.length_b   1.000
_cell.length_c   1.000
_cell.angle_alpha   90.00
_cell.angle_beta   90.00
_cell.angle_gamma   90.00
#
_symmetry.space_group_name_H-M   'P 1'
#
loop_
_entity.id
_entity.type
_entity.pdbx_description
1 polymer ?
#
loop_
_entity_poly.entity_id
_entity_poly.type
_entity_poly.pdbx_seq_one_letter_code
_entity_poly.pdbx_strand_id
1 'polypeptide(L)'
;MALPNYPLPDLEKSLQEASRVLEIILSPEQLLKYKSALCQHSEVLLEAHHHMVKAASGHENWVSEQFRNLMMSCTDSLPASTSIPVVLSPTAAARVDSAQLERAAALLWAAAKVYAEPWLVEEDELMERTQQSEAFAACRVPGKPQDQIQVYPDSLHAIVLCAGGVIPVQILCHCSPGGLLSPLPVLDIYSQLVEAASQPVAGLDQDPTTICSFTAVHRHVWYSLREQILSTGGDAAASLGVMESAVLAVSLDDCYAPSDLAETLNIVQLGKDGCSFRYYDKVVNLVVFQDGTAGIVFEHGALDGMVAGLVTRSIWRESEMLSLNLTHPLFRSSTNRFTTKPLLFPLGDTTKLCQPVSIPSTKDASTLMTFEIQSYVDIFTALRGQRGLFDAWVNFSLQLALRQTVGDSAVNHIFVVPTHMRHYKHGRCDPTYPVTTQSCQLVETLLSCIGANNTLEYSRSLFRLFHLAFQEHKRLIKATKKGQGVGPHLAALQKALSPENPLTKFLNYFITPSVYITGKDITEGLHCAVGNVYAPNQLAVTYLGGRDRIRLVFNGNGNFAYILGQLQENLQVTLKLMMFLALRYAIAGQMGAIECLLESERLDRFGEGETCGLLSSQDAGSQKGTNFDTTQKERTSFTLIIHGGVMEEINLDQMFQGITEFSLQAALCLGAQELAKGGTSINAVQKCVTALEDCFLFGTGKGAMFNKKGKQEMEATILAKKDSENFSKFSSPRTVGAVALDDWGNLAAATSTGAWDGKLKCQVGGTAVMGAGIFADKSVAVTCCGNGDVLLKLMVAHKVACLYHYKDYGVREACQKVMSEACKGSSIGIIAVDNKGKVAIESNAGMLVGSVVDGVERIDILKA
;
A
#
# COMPACT_ATOMS: atom_id res chain seq x y z
N MET A 1 25.85 -13.33 -5.51
CA MET A 1 25.69 -13.35 -6.98
C MET A 1 25.74 -11.91 -7.47
N ALA A 2 26.32 -11.62 -8.64
CA ALA A 2 26.26 -10.27 -9.21
C ALA A 2 24.87 -10.01 -9.81
N LEU A 3 24.41 -8.75 -9.79
CA LEU A 3 23.15 -8.37 -10.43
C LEU A 3 23.24 -8.57 -11.96
N PRO A 4 22.18 -9.03 -12.64
CA PRO A 4 22.13 -9.10 -14.09
C PRO A 4 22.12 -7.72 -14.74
N ASN A 5 22.60 -7.63 -15.98
CA ASN A 5 22.43 -6.46 -16.84
C ASN A 5 20.94 -6.27 -17.18
N TYR A 6 20.52 -5.05 -17.46
CA TYR A 6 19.14 -4.75 -17.82
C TYR A 6 18.80 -5.35 -19.19
N PRO A 7 17.72 -6.15 -19.31
CA PRO A 7 17.40 -6.82 -20.55
C PRO A 7 16.81 -5.86 -21.59
N LEU A 8 17.00 -6.19 -22.86
CA LEU A 8 16.28 -5.56 -23.96
C LEU A 8 15.06 -6.44 -24.31
N PRO A 9 13.82 -5.91 -24.25
CA PRO A 9 12.62 -6.69 -24.56
C PRO A 9 12.54 -7.08 -26.04
N ASP A 10 11.93 -8.22 -26.31
CA ASP A 10 11.60 -8.63 -27.68
C ASP A 10 10.62 -7.62 -28.34
N LEU A 11 10.86 -7.28 -29.61
CA LEU A 11 10.05 -6.31 -30.35
C LEU A 11 8.57 -6.74 -30.42
N GLU A 12 8.30 -8.00 -30.72
CA GLU A 12 6.93 -8.51 -30.83
C GLU A 12 6.19 -8.36 -29.50
N LYS A 13 6.84 -8.71 -28.39
CA LYS A 13 6.25 -8.55 -27.04
C LYS A 13 5.96 -7.09 -26.70
N SER A 14 6.86 -6.17 -27.06
CA SER A 14 6.62 -4.74 -26.86
C SER A 14 5.44 -4.22 -27.67
N LEU A 15 5.32 -4.63 -28.93
CA LEU A 15 4.20 -4.24 -29.80
C LEU A 15 2.88 -4.90 -29.39
N GLN A 16 2.91 -6.14 -28.88
CA GLN A 16 1.75 -6.82 -28.29
C GLN A 16 1.23 -6.07 -27.07
N GLU A 17 2.11 -5.67 -26.15
CA GLU A 17 1.73 -4.90 -24.97
C GLU A 17 1.23 -3.49 -25.33
N ALA A 18 1.88 -2.82 -26.29
CA ALA A 18 1.41 -1.54 -26.80
C ALA A 18 0.00 -1.68 -27.41
N SER A 19 -0.24 -2.73 -28.19
CA SER A 19 -1.54 -3.01 -28.79
C SER A 19 -2.60 -3.31 -27.72
N ARG A 20 -2.26 -4.09 -26.69
CA ARG A 20 -3.16 -4.36 -25.56
C ARG A 20 -3.64 -3.08 -24.87
N VAL A 21 -2.73 -2.13 -24.65
CA VAL A 21 -3.07 -0.84 -24.03
C VAL A 21 -3.87 0.03 -24.99
N LEU A 22 -3.46 0.16 -26.25
CA LEU A 22 -4.14 1.01 -27.24
C LEU A 22 -5.53 0.48 -27.63
N GLU A 23 -5.76 -0.84 -27.57
CA GLU A 23 -7.09 -1.43 -27.79
C GLU A 23 -8.14 -0.98 -26.76
N ILE A 24 -7.71 -0.55 -25.57
CA ILE A 24 -8.60 -0.03 -24.53
C ILE A 24 -8.86 1.47 -24.73
N ILE A 25 -7.84 2.20 -25.15
CA ILE A 25 -7.82 3.68 -25.14
C ILE A 25 -8.33 4.27 -26.46
N LEU A 26 -8.12 3.60 -27.59
CA LEU A 26 -8.45 4.13 -28.91
C LEU A 26 -9.90 3.83 -29.32
N SER A 27 -10.51 4.75 -30.07
CA SER A 27 -11.79 4.47 -30.73
C SER A 27 -11.63 3.36 -31.79
N PRO A 28 -12.71 2.66 -32.20
CA PRO A 28 -12.63 1.62 -33.24
C PRO A 28 -11.99 2.10 -34.55
N GLU A 29 -12.24 3.36 -34.94
CA GLU A 29 -11.64 3.96 -36.14
C GLU A 29 -10.13 4.21 -35.96
N GLN A 30 -9.72 4.73 -34.81
CA GLN A 30 -8.31 4.97 -34.50
C GLN A 30 -7.53 3.66 -34.36
N LEU A 31 -8.14 2.63 -33.79
CA LEU A 31 -7.54 1.30 -33.67
C LEU A 31 -7.28 0.67 -35.03
N LEU A 32 -8.22 0.82 -35.99
CA LEU A 32 -8.01 0.35 -37.36
C LEU A 32 -6.84 1.09 -38.03
N LYS A 33 -6.74 2.41 -37.83
CA LYS A 33 -5.61 3.21 -38.33
C LYS A 33 -4.29 2.76 -37.71
N TYR A 34 -4.26 2.50 -36.41
CA TYR A 34 -3.07 1.98 -35.72
C TYR A 34 -2.66 0.61 -36.27
N LYS A 35 -3.59 -0.35 -36.36
CA LYS A 35 -3.30 -1.70 -36.89
C LYS A 35 -2.79 -1.67 -38.33
N SER A 36 -3.38 -0.81 -39.17
CA SER A 36 -2.92 -0.59 -40.55
C SER A 36 -1.51 -0.01 -40.60
N ALA A 37 -1.25 1.06 -39.82
CA ALA A 37 0.07 1.68 -39.74
C ALA A 37 1.14 0.71 -39.19
N LEU A 38 0.78 -0.11 -38.20
CA LEU A 38 1.69 -1.10 -37.62
C LEU A 38 2.12 -2.15 -38.65
N CYS A 39 1.17 -2.61 -39.48
CA CYS A 39 1.46 -3.54 -40.56
C CYS A 39 2.36 -2.90 -41.63
N GLN A 40 2.00 -1.70 -42.08
CA GLN A 40 2.71 -0.97 -43.15
C GLN A 40 4.14 -0.54 -42.78
N HIS A 41 4.40 -0.27 -41.50
CA HIS A 41 5.69 0.25 -41.02
C HIS A 41 6.45 -0.75 -40.13
N SER A 42 6.08 -2.03 -40.18
CA SER A 42 6.71 -3.10 -39.39
C SER A 42 8.22 -3.26 -39.69
N GLU A 43 8.63 -3.13 -40.95
CA GLU A 43 10.04 -3.20 -41.36
C GLU A 43 10.87 -2.05 -40.76
N VAL A 44 10.31 -0.84 -40.71
CA VAL A 44 10.97 0.34 -40.12
C VAL A 44 11.18 0.16 -38.62
N LEU A 45 10.19 -0.39 -37.91
CA LEU A 45 10.32 -0.71 -36.49
C LEU A 45 11.36 -1.81 -36.25
N LEU A 46 11.44 -2.81 -37.13
CA LEU A 46 12.44 -3.88 -37.04
C LEU A 46 13.86 -3.34 -37.25
N GLU A 47 14.05 -2.43 -38.21
CA GLU A 47 15.33 -1.75 -38.42
C GLU A 47 15.72 -0.90 -37.20
N ALA A 48 14.79 -0.11 -36.67
CA ALA A 48 14.99 0.66 -35.45
C ALA A 48 15.38 -0.22 -34.26
N HIS A 49 14.69 -1.35 -34.07
CA HIS A 49 15.00 -2.32 -33.03
C HIS A 49 16.41 -2.93 -33.22
N HIS A 50 16.81 -3.30 -34.43
CA HIS A 50 18.16 -3.81 -34.69
C HIS A 50 19.25 -2.77 -34.39
N HIS A 51 19.01 -1.50 -34.72
CA HIS A 51 19.92 -0.42 -34.33
C HIS A 51 20.01 -0.27 -32.80
N MET A 52 18.88 -0.35 -32.11
CA MET A 52 18.86 -0.35 -30.65
C MET A 52 19.60 -1.53 -30.03
N VAL A 53 19.42 -2.75 -30.54
CA VAL A 53 20.14 -3.95 -30.05
C VAL A 53 21.65 -3.76 -30.18
N LYS A 54 22.11 -3.23 -31.31
CA LYS A 54 23.53 -2.92 -31.51
C LYS A 54 24.00 -1.83 -30.54
N ALA A 55 23.22 -0.78 -30.34
CA ALA A 55 23.55 0.32 -29.43
C ALA A 55 23.53 -0.10 -27.95
N ALA A 56 22.63 -1.01 -27.55
CA ALA A 56 22.55 -1.54 -26.19
C ALA A 56 23.63 -2.58 -25.89
N SER A 57 24.23 -3.18 -26.92
CA SER A 57 25.30 -4.17 -26.78
C SER A 57 26.51 -3.57 -26.04
N GLY A 58 26.91 -4.20 -24.94
CA GLY A 58 28.03 -3.75 -24.10
C GLY A 58 27.66 -2.78 -22.98
N HIS A 59 26.44 -2.25 -22.96
CA HIS A 59 25.95 -1.45 -21.83
C HIS A 59 25.36 -2.34 -20.74
N GLU A 60 25.66 -2.03 -19.47
CA GLU A 60 25.08 -2.77 -18.35
C GLU A 60 23.59 -2.46 -18.17
N ASN A 61 23.18 -1.23 -18.50
CA ASN A 61 21.80 -0.78 -18.48
C ASN A 61 21.55 0.40 -19.43
N TRP A 62 21.12 0.07 -20.64
CA TRP A 62 20.82 1.04 -21.69
C TRP A 62 19.66 2.00 -21.34
N VAL A 63 18.72 1.56 -20.49
CA VAL A 63 17.55 2.38 -20.09
C VAL A 63 17.99 3.51 -19.17
N SER A 64 18.76 3.17 -18.14
CA SER A 64 19.17 4.12 -17.12
C SER A 64 20.10 5.20 -17.65
N GLU A 65 20.98 4.86 -18.59
CA GLU A 65 21.81 5.83 -19.32
C GLU A 65 20.95 6.83 -20.12
N GLN A 66 19.99 6.33 -20.91
CA GLN A 66 19.09 7.19 -21.68
C GLN A 66 18.22 8.08 -20.79
N PHE A 67 17.68 7.52 -19.70
CA PHE A 67 16.88 8.26 -18.74
C PHE A 67 17.70 9.35 -18.04
N ARG A 68 18.92 9.03 -17.61
CA ARG A 68 19.84 10.01 -17.00
C ARG A 68 20.19 11.13 -17.98
N ASN A 69 20.52 10.80 -19.22
CA ASN A 69 20.80 11.80 -20.26
C ASN A 69 19.61 12.74 -20.51
N LEU A 70 18.38 12.20 -20.53
CA LEU A 70 17.16 13.00 -20.66
C LEU A 70 17.01 13.98 -19.48
N MET A 71 17.18 13.50 -18.25
CA MET A 71 17.06 14.32 -17.04
C MET A 71 18.14 15.41 -16.98
N MET A 72 19.38 15.07 -17.35
CA MET A 72 20.51 16.00 -17.35
C MET A 72 20.43 17.04 -18.48
N SER A 73 19.69 16.74 -19.55
CA SER A 73 19.44 17.68 -20.65
C SER A 73 18.26 18.64 -20.37
N CYS A 74 17.54 18.47 -19.25
CA CYS A 74 16.45 19.37 -18.88
C CYS A 74 16.98 20.80 -18.66
N THR A 75 16.41 21.77 -19.38
CA THR A 75 16.79 23.19 -19.28
C THR A 75 15.92 24.01 -18.33
N ASP A 76 14.86 23.39 -17.81
CA ASP A 76 13.87 24.03 -16.96
C ASP A 76 14.43 24.26 -15.55
N SER A 77 13.74 25.13 -14.80
CA SER A 77 14.02 25.35 -13.38
C SER A 77 13.83 24.05 -12.59
N LEU A 78 14.83 23.64 -11.80
CA LEU A 78 14.77 22.41 -10.99
C LEU A 78 13.57 22.36 -10.00
N PRO A 79 13.25 23.43 -9.24
CA PRO A 79 12.11 23.43 -8.32
C PRO A 79 10.76 23.02 -8.92
N ALA A 80 10.53 23.29 -10.20
CA ALA A 80 9.27 22.97 -10.87
C ALA A 80 9.35 21.70 -11.74
N SER A 81 10.54 21.17 -11.99
CA SER A 81 10.76 20.07 -12.94
C SER A 81 11.20 18.77 -12.26
N THR A 82 12.25 18.81 -11.43
CA THR A 82 12.97 17.60 -10.98
C THR A 82 13.13 17.50 -9.47
N SER A 83 12.61 18.46 -8.69
CA SER A 83 12.61 18.36 -7.24
C SER A 83 11.54 17.39 -6.73
N ILE A 84 11.87 16.46 -5.83
CA ILE A 84 10.92 15.55 -5.19
C ILE A 84 10.77 15.97 -3.72
N PRO A 85 9.66 16.62 -3.32
CA PRO A 85 9.45 17.02 -1.94
C PRO A 85 8.85 15.90 -1.08
N VAL A 86 9.25 15.87 0.20
CA VAL A 86 8.77 14.93 1.21
C VAL A 86 8.62 15.67 2.54
N VAL A 87 7.53 15.43 3.27
CA VAL A 87 7.33 15.85 4.67
C VAL A 87 7.57 14.64 5.57
N LEU A 88 8.43 14.78 6.59
CA LEU A 88 8.71 13.72 7.55
C LEU A 88 7.56 13.52 8.53
N SER A 89 7.45 12.31 9.07
CA SER A 89 6.54 12.07 10.20
C SER A 89 6.95 12.91 11.42
N PRO A 90 5.97 13.48 12.17
CA PRO A 90 6.24 14.21 13.40
C PRO A 90 7.08 13.39 14.37
N THR A 91 7.96 14.04 15.12
CA THR A 91 8.74 13.36 16.17
C THR A 91 7.88 13.04 17.38
N ALA A 92 8.14 11.91 18.03
CA ALA A 92 7.49 11.57 19.30
C ALA A 92 7.94 12.46 20.47
N ALA A 93 9.06 13.19 20.32
CA ALA A 93 9.72 13.95 21.37
C ALA A 93 9.33 15.45 21.44
N ALA A 94 8.28 15.89 20.75
CA ALA A 94 7.93 17.31 20.59
C ALA A 94 7.84 18.07 21.93
N ARG A 95 8.72 19.07 22.13
CA ARG A 95 8.70 20.07 23.21
C ARG A 95 8.68 21.47 22.59
N VAL A 96 7.95 22.40 23.20
CA VAL A 96 7.46 23.64 22.56
C VAL A 96 8.50 24.76 22.42
N ASP A 97 9.63 24.73 23.15
CA ASP A 97 10.47 25.94 23.28
C ASP A 97 11.93 25.84 22.74
N SER A 98 12.35 24.72 22.14
CA SER A 98 13.68 24.57 21.49
C SER A 98 13.71 23.57 20.31
N ALA A 99 12.56 23.29 19.70
CA ALA A 99 12.37 22.16 18.78
C ALA A 99 13.22 22.23 17.49
N GLN A 100 13.39 23.40 16.86
CA GLN A 100 13.98 23.49 15.52
C GLN A 100 15.45 23.05 15.48
N LEU A 101 16.33 23.64 16.31
CA LEU A 101 17.76 23.32 16.29
C LEU A 101 18.04 21.91 16.80
N GLU A 102 17.29 21.43 17.80
CA GLU A 102 17.40 20.05 18.29
C GLU A 102 17.01 19.06 17.20
N ARG A 103 15.90 19.32 16.50
CA ARG A 103 15.46 18.50 15.38
C ARG A 103 16.45 18.54 14.22
N ALA A 104 16.97 19.71 13.87
CA ALA A 104 17.97 19.87 12.82
C ALA A 104 19.27 19.10 13.16
N ALA A 105 19.74 19.18 14.40
CA ALA A 105 20.91 18.41 14.86
C ALA A 105 20.69 16.90 14.76
N ALA A 106 19.52 16.41 15.20
CA ALA A 106 19.16 15.00 15.13
C ALA A 106 19.08 14.50 13.68
N LEU A 107 18.47 15.27 12.78
CA LEU A 107 18.36 14.93 11.36
C LEU A 107 19.71 14.98 10.64
N LEU A 108 20.56 15.98 10.93
CA LEU A 108 21.92 16.06 10.38
C LEU A 108 22.78 14.88 10.84
N TRP A 109 22.72 14.55 12.13
CA TRP A 109 23.41 13.38 12.67
C TRP A 109 22.95 12.08 12.00
N ALA A 110 21.62 11.92 11.86
CA ALA A 110 21.05 10.75 11.21
C ALA A 110 21.45 10.65 9.74
N ALA A 111 21.44 11.76 9.00
CA ALA A 111 21.90 11.79 7.61
C ALA A 111 23.40 11.49 7.49
N ALA A 112 24.24 12.06 8.37
CA ALA A 112 25.66 11.74 8.46
C ALA A 112 25.89 10.23 8.72
N LYS A 113 25.10 9.65 9.62
CA LYS A 113 25.15 8.22 9.91
C LYS A 113 24.72 7.37 8.72
N VAL A 114 23.60 7.70 8.06
CA VAL A 114 23.13 6.98 6.86
C VAL A 114 24.14 7.07 5.71
N TYR A 115 24.86 8.17 5.57
CA TYR A 115 25.96 8.30 4.61
C TYR A 115 27.16 7.41 4.98
N ALA A 116 27.58 7.43 6.25
CA ALA A 116 28.70 6.61 6.74
C ALA A 116 28.38 5.10 6.77
N GLU A 117 27.10 4.75 6.94
CA GLU A 117 26.58 3.40 7.07
C GLU A 117 25.49 3.12 6.01
N PRO A 118 25.84 2.96 4.72
CA PRO A 118 24.87 2.78 3.64
C PRO A 118 23.91 1.59 3.86
N TRP A 119 24.31 0.57 4.63
CA TRP A 119 23.44 -0.58 4.91
C TRP A 119 22.18 -0.23 5.70
N LEU A 120 22.07 0.96 6.29
CA LEU A 120 20.85 1.42 6.97
C LEU A 120 19.68 1.66 6.01
N VAL A 121 19.96 1.88 4.72
CA VAL A 121 18.94 2.02 3.66
C VAL A 121 18.61 0.66 3.03
N GLU A 122 19.39 -0.37 3.33
CA GLU A 122 19.26 -1.70 2.72
C GLU A 122 18.05 -2.46 3.28
N GLU A 123 17.35 -3.15 2.37
CA GLU A 123 16.42 -4.22 2.72
C GLU A 123 17.20 -5.57 2.57
N ASP A 124 16.71 -6.66 3.17
CA ASP A 124 17.44 -7.96 3.24
C ASP A 124 17.78 -8.61 1.87
N GLU A 125 17.24 -8.08 0.77
CA GLU A 125 17.45 -8.59 -0.59
C GLU A 125 18.61 -7.89 -1.32
N LEU A 126 19.35 -8.63 -2.14
CA LEU A 126 20.39 -8.06 -3.00
C LEU A 126 19.78 -7.14 -4.05
N MET A 127 19.98 -5.83 -3.89
CA MET A 127 19.47 -4.78 -4.77
C MET A 127 20.60 -3.84 -5.21
N GLU A 128 20.37 -3.19 -6.35
CA GLU A 128 21.18 -2.11 -6.93
C GLU A 128 21.29 -0.89 -5.97
N ARG A 129 22.46 -0.22 -5.98
CA ARG A 129 22.84 0.80 -4.98
C ARG A 129 23.43 2.11 -5.53
N THR A 130 23.59 2.26 -6.84
CA THR A 130 24.22 3.44 -7.47
C THR A 130 23.48 4.71 -7.09
N GLN A 131 22.14 4.66 -7.12
CA GLN A 131 21.32 5.80 -6.70
C GLN A 131 21.61 6.20 -5.26
N GLN A 132 21.70 5.22 -4.35
CA GLN A 132 21.98 5.48 -2.95
C GLN A 132 23.36 6.12 -2.73
N SER A 133 24.39 5.66 -3.45
CA SER A 133 25.72 6.27 -3.38
C SER A 133 25.76 7.70 -3.92
N GLU A 134 24.81 8.07 -4.77
CA GLU A 134 24.65 9.42 -5.30
C GLU A 134 23.69 10.29 -4.45
N ALA A 135 23.15 9.78 -3.33
CA ALA A 135 22.22 10.53 -2.49
C ALA A 135 22.93 11.64 -1.68
N PHE A 136 24.14 11.37 -1.19
CA PHE A 136 24.90 12.26 -0.33
C PHE A 136 26.22 12.65 -0.95
N ALA A 137 26.74 13.80 -0.53
CA ALA A 137 27.95 14.41 -1.08
C ALA A 137 27.89 14.53 -2.60
N ALA A 138 26.70 14.79 -3.14
CA ALA A 138 26.44 14.81 -4.56
C ALA A 138 25.70 16.10 -4.95
N CYS A 139 26.05 16.66 -6.10
CA CYS A 139 25.50 17.90 -6.61
C CYS A 139 25.24 17.79 -8.12
N ARG A 140 24.10 18.28 -8.58
CA ARG A 140 23.81 18.48 -10.01
C ARG A 140 24.47 19.77 -10.49
N VAL A 141 25.61 19.63 -11.14
CA VAL A 141 26.39 20.75 -11.66
C VAL A 141 25.89 21.13 -13.05
N PRO A 142 25.53 22.40 -13.32
CA PRO A 142 25.10 22.81 -14.65
C PRO A 142 26.26 22.75 -15.66
N GLY A 143 26.00 22.27 -16.87
CA GLY A 143 27.04 22.05 -17.89
C GLY A 143 26.59 22.36 -19.32
N LYS A 144 27.56 22.37 -20.25
CA LYS A 144 27.33 22.53 -21.69
C LYS A 144 27.98 21.34 -22.44
N PRO A 145 27.22 20.44 -23.09
CA PRO A 145 25.82 20.60 -23.51
C PRO A 145 24.74 20.19 -22.50
N GLN A 146 25.08 19.49 -21.42
CA GLN A 146 24.14 18.97 -20.41
C GLN A 146 24.71 19.06 -19.00
N ASP A 147 23.84 18.94 -17.99
CA ASP A 147 24.22 18.89 -16.58
C ASP A 147 24.89 17.55 -16.22
N GLN A 148 25.47 17.47 -15.03
CA GLN A 148 26.04 16.23 -14.50
C GLN A 148 25.86 16.11 -12.99
N ILE A 149 25.64 14.89 -12.50
CA ILE A 149 25.73 14.58 -11.07
C ILE A 149 27.21 14.37 -10.73
N GLN A 150 27.75 15.24 -9.88
CA GLN A 150 29.10 15.18 -9.38
C GLN A 150 29.11 14.77 -7.91
N VAL A 151 29.93 13.78 -7.56
CA VAL A 151 30.05 13.23 -6.20
C VAL A 151 31.40 13.64 -5.59
N TYR A 152 31.40 13.93 -4.28
CA TYR A 152 32.50 14.48 -3.49
C TYR A 152 32.75 13.59 -2.26
N PRO A 153 33.34 12.39 -2.42
CA PRO A 153 33.39 11.37 -1.37
C PRO A 153 34.14 11.80 -0.10
N ASP A 154 35.10 12.71 -0.23
CA ASP A 154 35.93 13.21 0.88
C ASP A 154 35.25 14.30 1.73
N SER A 155 33.98 14.63 1.44
CA SER A 155 33.25 15.68 2.14
C SER A 155 32.89 15.29 3.58
N LEU A 156 33.11 16.21 4.51
CA LEU A 156 32.84 16.03 5.95
C LEU A 156 31.82 17.04 6.51
N HIS A 157 31.35 17.96 5.68
CA HIS A 157 30.51 19.09 6.10
C HIS A 157 29.15 19.10 5.39
N ALA A 158 28.16 19.66 6.07
CA ALA A 158 26.91 20.12 5.48
C ALA A 158 26.94 21.66 5.35
N ILE A 159 26.01 22.20 4.58
CA ILE A 159 25.75 23.66 4.56
C ILE A 159 24.42 23.96 5.25
N VAL A 160 24.44 24.93 6.17
CA VAL A 160 23.26 25.47 6.85
C VAL A 160 22.84 26.73 6.12
N LEU A 161 21.56 26.81 5.76
CA LEU A 161 20.93 27.92 5.07
C LEU A 161 19.94 28.56 6.04
N CYS A 162 20.23 29.78 6.51
CA CYS A 162 19.43 30.49 7.51
C CYS A 162 19.58 32.01 7.32
N ALA A 163 18.80 32.83 8.03
CA ALA A 163 18.86 34.29 7.92
C ALA A 163 20.28 34.90 8.12
N GLY A 164 21.16 34.21 8.86
CA GLY A 164 22.56 34.61 9.07
C GLY A 164 23.52 34.32 7.90
N GLY A 165 23.05 33.66 6.84
CA GLY A 165 23.84 33.33 5.64
C GLY A 165 23.89 31.84 5.32
N VAL A 166 24.78 31.49 4.38
CA VAL A 166 25.16 30.11 4.06
C VAL A 166 26.39 29.73 4.89
N ILE A 167 26.27 28.77 5.80
CA ILE A 167 27.29 28.48 6.81
C ILE A 167 27.70 26.99 6.73
N PRO A 168 28.97 26.65 6.46
CA PRO A 168 29.42 25.27 6.50
C PRO A 168 29.52 24.79 7.96
N VAL A 169 29.01 23.60 8.23
CA VAL A 169 29.12 22.93 9.53
C VAL A 169 29.66 21.53 9.35
N GLN A 170 30.61 21.13 10.18
CA GLN A 170 31.15 19.78 10.13
C GLN A 170 30.15 18.81 10.76
N ILE A 171 29.88 17.69 10.08
CA ILE A 171 28.94 16.65 10.54
C ILE A 171 29.58 15.27 10.61
N LEU A 172 30.75 15.10 10.00
CA LEU A 172 31.50 13.85 9.93
C LEU A 172 32.96 14.05 10.35
N CYS A 173 33.58 12.97 10.77
CA CYS A 173 35.01 12.90 10.98
C CYS A 173 35.54 11.52 10.56
N HIS A 174 36.86 11.43 10.40
CA HIS A 174 37.54 10.14 10.30
C HIS A 174 38.02 9.72 11.68
N CYS A 175 37.78 8.46 12.07
CA CYS A 175 38.26 7.90 13.34
C CYS A 175 39.80 7.90 13.46
N SER A 176 40.51 7.96 12.33
CA SER A 176 41.97 8.12 12.20
C SER A 176 42.29 8.64 10.80
N PRO A 177 43.49 9.18 10.51
CA PRO A 177 43.86 9.58 9.15
C PRO A 177 43.73 8.39 8.17
N GLY A 178 42.78 8.48 7.22
CA GLY A 178 42.44 7.38 6.30
C GLY A 178 41.50 6.30 6.87
N GLY A 179 40.93 6.51 8.06
CA GLY A 179 39.98 5.61 8.71
C GLY A 179 38.52 5.78 8.22
N LEU A 180 37.66 4.86 8.65
CA LEU A 180 36.22 4.86 8.35
C LEU A 180 35.57 6.19 8.74
N LEU A 181 34.63 6.69 7.90
CA LEU A 181 33.80 7.83 8.23
C LEU A 181 32.90 7.51 9.42
N SER A 182 32.73 8.49 10.31
CA SER A 182 31.78 8.42 11.41
C SER A 182 31.08 9.77 11.61
N PRO A 183 29.80 9.78 12.03
CA PRO A 183 29.11 11.02 12.39
C PRO A 183 29.77 11.66 13.62
N LEU A 184 29.87 12.98 13.63
CA LEU A 184 30.26 13.71 14.83
C LEU A 184 29.23 13.50 15.96
N PRO A 185 29.61 13.67 17.24
CA PRO A 185 28.65 13.70 18.33
C PRO A 185 27.54 14.71 18.05
N VAL A 186 26.28 14.32 18.22
CA VAL A 186 25.11 15.19 17.95
C VAL A 186 25.18 16.53 18.69
N LEU A 187 25.81 16.57 19.87
CA LEU A 187 26.01 17.80 20.64
C LEU A 187 26.99 18.77 19.96
N ASP A 188 28.01 18.26 19.26
CA ASP A 188 28.95 19.09 18.50
C ASP A 188 28.27 19.69 17.26
N ILE A 189 27.38 18.92 16.62
CA ILE A 189 26.54 19.40 15.52
C ILE A 189 25.56 20.47 16.04
N TYR A 190 24.88 20.21 17.16
CA TYR A 190 23.97 21.17 17.80
C TYR A 190 24.67 22.48 18.17
N SER A 191 25.88 22.40 18.75
CA SER A 191 26.64 23.59 19.14
C SER A 191 27.01 24.46 17.94
N GLN A 192 27.39 23.84 16.81
CA GLN A 192 27.63 24.54 15.54
C GLN A 192 26.35 25.18 14.99
N LEU A 193 25.20 24.50 15.09
CA LEU A 193 23.91 25.05 14.66
C LEU A 193 23.47 26.26 15.51
N VAL A 194 23.71 26.23 16.82
CA VAL A 194 23.46 27.38 17.71
C VAL A 194 24.34 28.57 17.31
N GLU A 195 25.63 28.34 17.04
CA GLU A 195 26.53 29.39 16.57
C GLU A 195 26.07 29.95 15.22
N ALA A 196 25.70 29.08 14.27
CA ALA A 196 25.19 29.46 12.95
C ALA A 196 23.89 30.27 13.04
N ALA A 197 22.93 29.85 13.85
CA ALA A 197 21.65 30.55 14.05
C ALA A 197 21.81 31.86 14.84
N SER A 198 22.91 32.03 15.58
CA SER A 198 23.22 33.26 16.32
C SER A 198 23.90 34.34 15.49
N GLN A 199 24.28 34.05 14.24
CA GLN A 199 24.86 35.03 13.33
C GLN A 199 23.87 36.18 13.06
N PRO A 200 24.34 37.43 12.93
CA PRO A 200 23.47 38.52 12.52
C PRO A 200 22.93 38.28 11.11
N VAL A 201 21.78 38.87 10.80
CA VAL A 201 21.20 38.79 9.45
C VAL A 201 22.25 39.16 8.40
N ALA A 202 22.41 38.30 7.40
CA ALA A 202 23.43 38.43 6.38
C ALA A 202 23.31 39.74 5.60
N GLY A 203 24.45 40.35 5.27
CA GLY A 203 24.53 41.45 4.31
C GLY A 203 24.40 40.97 2.86
N LEU A 204 24.43 41.89 1.90
CA LEU A 204 24.23 41.59 0.47
C LEU A 204 25.14 40.48 -0.08
N ASP A 205 26.42 40.50 0.28
CA ASP A 205 27.41 39.50 -0.20
C ASP A 205 27.28 38.13 0.49
N GLN A 206 26.37 37.99 1.45
CA GLN A 206 26.16 36.77 2.24
C GLN A 206 24.68 36.36 2.25
N ASP A 207 23.82 37.08 1.52
CA ASP A 207 22.37 36.87 1.55
C ASP A 207 22.03 35.47 1.00
N PRO A 208 21.51 34.58 1.84
CA PRO A 208 21.19 33.21 1.44
C PRO A 208 20.08 33.19 0.38
N THR A 209 19.17 34.17 0.37
CA THR A 209 18.06 34.25 -0.59
C THR A 209 18.61 34.44 -2.00
N THR A 210 19.53 35.40 -2.15
CA THR A 210 20.21 35.66 -3.42
C THR A 210 21.04 34.46 -3.86
N ILE A 211 21.89 33.90 -2.98
CA ILE A 211 22.77 32.78 -3.31
C ILE A 211 21.99 31.53 -3.72
N CYS A 212 20.93 31.18 -2.96
CA CYS A 212 20.11 30.00 -3.25
C CYS A 212 19.31 30.14 -4.55
N SER A 213 18.86 31.36 -4.88
CA SER A 213 18.06 31.64 -6.08
C SER A 213 18.74 31.23 -7.39
N PHE A 214 20.08 31.19 -7.41
CA PHE A 214 20.85 30.79 -8.57
C PHE A 214 20.55 29.37 -9.04
N THR A 215 20.31 28.44 -8.12
CA THR A 215 19.97 27.06 -8.48
C THR A 215 18.51 26.88 -8.92
N ALA A 216 17.69 27.90 -8.71
CA ALA A 216 16.27 27.91 -9.06
C ALA A 216 15.99 28.53 -10.44
N VAL A 217 16.95 29.20 -11.09
CA VAL A 217 16.75 29.72 -12.46
C VAL A 217 16.88 28.62 -13.51
N HIS A 218 16.56 28.93 -14.78
CA HIS A 218 16.79 28.02 -15.90
C HIS A 218 18.25 27.59 -15.99
N ARG A 219 18.49 26.32 -16.34
CA ARG A 219 19.83 25.70 -16.27
C ARG A 219 20.91 26.41 -17.09
N HIS A 220 20.55 26.92 -18.26
CA HIS A 220 21.48 27.66 -19.13
C HIS A 220 21.88 29.03 -18.54
N VAL A 221 20.96 29.69 -17.82
CA VAL A 221 21.24 30.93 -17.09
C VAL A 221 22.17 30.62 -15.93
N TRP A 222 21.84 29.59 -15.14
CA TRP A 222 22.66 29.17 -14.02
C TRP A 222 24.07 28.75 -14.45
N TYR A 223 24.20 27.96 -15.52
CA TYR A 223 25.49 27.63 -16.13
C TYR A 223 26.34 28.89 -16.42
N SER A 224 25.75 29.90 -17.04
CA SER A 224 26.46 31.12 -17.42
C SER A 224 26.94 31.91 -16.20
N LEU A 225 26.09 32.04 -15.17
CA LEU A 225 26.43 32.68 -13.90
C LEU A 225 27.53 31.90 -13.16
N ARG A 226 27.42 30.57 -13.12
CA ARG A 226 28.39 29.69 -12.49
C ARG A 226 29.77 29.83 -13.13
N GLU A 227 29.85 29.82 -14.46
CA GLU A 227 31.12 30.03 -15.18
C GLU A 227 31.72 31.41 -14.92
N GLN A 228 30.88 32.44 -14.76
CA GLN A 228 31.34 33.77 -14.37
C GLN A 228 31.93 33.79 -12.96
N ILE A 229 31.28 33.13 -11.99
CA ILE A 229 31.78 32.99 -10.62
C ILE A 229 33.14 32.26 -10.63
N LEU A 230 33.23 31.13 -11.33
CA LEU A 230 34.45 30.34 -11.38
C LEU A 230 35.61 31.05 -12.09
N SER A 231 35.32 31.76 -13.19
CA SER A 231 36.34 32.50 -13.94
C SER A 231 36.84 33.76 -13.23
N THR A 232 35.99 34.42 -12.45
CA THR A 232 36.38 35.56 -11.61
C THR A 232 37.31 35.12 -10.48
N GLY A 233 37.10 33.92 -9.94
CA GLY A 233 37.88 33.38 -8.83
C GLY A 233 37.60 34.09 -7.50
N GLY A 234 38.50 33.91 -6.53
CA GLY A 234 38.37 34.53 -5.20
C GLY A 234 37.32 33.85 -4.30
N ASP A 235 36.77 34.62 -3.36
CA ASP A 235 35.92 34.08 -2.28
C ASP A 235 34.62 33.45 -2.79
N ALA A 236 34.01 34.00 -3.84
CA ALA A 236 32.78 33.46 -4.43
C ALA A 236 33.00 32.07 -5.05
N ALA A 237 34.10 31.88 -5.79
CA ALA A 237 34.45 30.59 -6.38
C ALA A 237 34.79 29.55 -5.31
N ALA A 238 35.55 29.95 -4.28
CA ALA A 238 35.86 29.08 -3.15
C ALA A 238 34.59 28.67 -2.38
N SER A 239 33.70 29.63 -2.11
CA SER A 239 32.42 29.40 -1.44
C SER A 239 31.50 28.49 -2.23
N LEU A 240 31.42 28.66 -3.55
CA LEU A 240 30.67 27.76 -4.42
C LEU A 240 31.21 26.32 -4.34
N GLY A 241 32.53 26.13 -4.35
CA GLY A 241 33.14 24.81 -4.18
C GLY A 241 32.80 24.16 -2.83
N VAL A 242 32.70 24.94 -1.75
CA VAL A 242 32.24 24.45 -0.43
C VAL A 242 30.77 24.01 -0.49
N MET A 243 29.90 24.75 -1.17
CA MET A 243 28.49 24.38 -1.34
C MET A 243 28.33 23.13 -2.21
N GLU A 244 29.03 23.04 -3.34
CA GLU A 244 28.96 21.90 -4.27
C GLU A 244 29.48 20.62 -3.63
N SER A 245 30.54 20.71 -2.81
CA SER A 245 31.11 19.54 -2.13
C SER A 245 30.37 19.09 -0.88
N ALA A 246 29.50 19.92 -0.29
CA ALA A 246 28.79 19.57 0.94
C ALA A 246 27.99 18.25 0.83
N VAL A 247 27.99 17.46 1.91
CA VAL A 247 27.28 16.17 2.03
C VAL A 247 25.79 16.34 1.76
N LEU A 248 25.20 17.40 2.31
CA LEU A 248 23.81 17.81 2.10
C LEU A 248 23.63 19.27 2.51
N ALA A 249 22.47 19.85 2.20
CA ALA A 249 22.07 21.17 2.66
C ALA A 249 20.96 21.06 3.71
N VAL A 250 20.95 21.94 4.70
CA VAL A 250 19.86 22.06 5.68
C VAL A 250 19.37 23.51 5.75
N SER A 251 18.07 23.71 5.53
CA SER A 251 17.39 24.98 5.65
C SER A 251 16.75 25.11 7.02
N LEU A 252 17.08 26.17 7.74
CA LEU A 252 16.37 26.59 8.95
C LEU A 252 15.36 27.66 8.53
N ASP A 253 14.12 27.24 8.29
CA ASP A 253 13.06 28.15 7.86
C ASP A 253 12.45 28.84 9.10
N ASP A 254 12.41 30.17 9.08
CA ASP A 254 11.90 30.99 10.21
C ASP A 254 10.35 30.99 10.31
N CYS A 255 9.67 30.17 9.51
CA CYS A 255 8.22 30.03 9.54
C CYS A 255 7.78 28.75 10.27
N TYR A 256 6.56 28.76 10.76
CA TYR A 256 5.87 27.57 11.25
C TYR A 256 5.32 26.77 10.07
N ALA A 257 5.31 25.45 10.18
CA ALA A 257 4.62 24.62 9.20
C ALA A 257 3.10 24.89 9.24
N PRO A 258 2.44 25.04 8.08
CA PRO A 258 0.98 25.11 8.01
C PRO A 258 0.31 23.86 8.58
N SER A 259 -0.94 23.97 8.99
CA SER A 259 -1.74 22.81 9.38
C SER A 259 -2.11 21.91 8.20
N ASP A 260 -2.21 22.48 6.99
CA ASP A 260 -2.47 21.73 5.78
C ASP A 260 -1.18 21.10 5.23
N LEU A 261 -1.25 19.79 4.95
CA LEU A 261 -0.08 19.03 4.50
C LEU A 261 0.28 19.31 3.05
N ALA A 262 -0.69 19.66 2.21
CA ALA A 262 -0.41 20.07 0.84
C ALA A 262 0.36 21.40 0.84
N GLU A 263 -0.10 22.38 1.62
CA GLU A 263 0.61 23.65 1.81
C GLU A 263 2.01 23.43 2.41
N THR A 264 2.14 22.58 3.43
CA THR A 264 3.46 22.24 4.01
C THR A 264 4.39 21.63 2.97
N LEU A 265 3.93 20.69 2.15
CA LEU A 265 4.73 20.06 1.09
C LEU A 265 5.18 21.09 0.04
N ASN A 266 4.29 22.03 -0.34
CA ASN A 266 4.63 23.12 -1.25
C ASN A 266 5.69 24.06 -0.66
N ILE A 267 5.61 24.40 0.63
CA ILE A 267 6.64 25.24 1.28
C ILE A 267 7.97 24.49 1.45
N VAL A 268 7.93 23.18 1.73
CA VAL A 268 9.15 22.35 1.69
C VAL A 268 9.81 22.44 0.31
N GLN A 269 9.02 22.31 -0.77
CA GLN A 269 9.52 22.37 -2.14
C GLN A 269 10.01 23.76 -2.55
N LEU A 270 9.22 24.81 -2.33
CA LEU A 270 9.38 26.12 -2.97
C LEU A 270 9.78 27.24 -2.02
N GLY A 271 9.76 27.01 -0.71
CA GLY A 271 9.85 28.08 0.30
C GLY A 271 8.54 28.87 0.44
N LYS A 272 8.47 29.71 1.45
CA LYS A 272 7.29 30.54 1.72
C LYS A 272 7.34 31.80 0.87
N ASP A 273 6.22 32.16 0.22
CA ASP A 273 6.10 33.33 -0.66
C ASP A 273 7.19 33.38 -1.77
N GLY A 274 7.67 32.21 -2.20
CA GLY A 274 8.73 32.05 -3.19
C GLY A 274 10.14 32.42 -2.69
N CYS A 275 10.29 32.81 -1.42
CA CYS A 275 11.58 33.00 -0.77
C CYS A 275 12.04 31.66 -0.20
N SER A 276 13.11 31.11 -0.80
CA SER A 276 13.51 29.73 -0.58
C SER A 276 14.98 29.63 -0.18
N PHE A 277 15.26 29.13 1.03
CA PHE A 277 16.60 28.78 1.46
C PHE A 277 16.99 27.38 0.96
N ARG A 278 16.82 27.08 -0.34
CA ARG A 278 17.08 25.76 -0.91
C ARG A 278 18.19 25.84 -1.94
N TYR A 279 19.15 24.92 -1.86
CA TYR A 279 20.18 24.76 -2.87
C TYR A 279 19.80 23.57 -3.76
N TYR A 280 18.97 23.81 -4.78
CA TYR A 280 18.29 22.77 -5.57
C TYR A 280 19.22 21.86 -6.36
N ASP A 281 20.47 22.28 -6.60
CA ASP A 281 21.48 21.40 -7.19
C ASP A 281 21.92 20.29 -6.22
N LYS A 282 21.77 20.49 -4.90
CA LYS A 282 22.11 19.46 -3.92
C LYS A 282 21.10 18.33 -4.00
N VAL A 283 21.59 17.08 -4.04
CA VAL A 283 20.71 15.91 -4.14
C VAL A 283 19.82 15.75 -2.91
N VAL A 284 20.27 16.18 -1.72
CA VAL A 284 19.49 16.16 -0.48
C VAL A 284 19.49 17.55 0.17
N ASN A 285 18.30 18.16 0.27
CA ASN A 285 18.04 19.37 1.04
C ASN A 285 17.09 19.04 2.18
N LEU A 286 17.56 19.09 3.44
CA LEU A 286 16.72 19.03 4.63
C LEU A 286 16.07 20.40 4.88
N VAL A 287 14.83 20.41 5.35
CA VAL A 287 14.10 21.63 5.72
C VAL A 287 13.58 21.45 7.12
N VAL A 288 13.82 22.40 8.01
CA VAL A 288 13.31 22.36 9.40
C VAL A 288 12.62 23.67 9.72
N PHE A 289 11.31 23.60 9.99
CA PHE A 289 10.47 24.72 10.38
C PHE A 289 10.69 25.08 11.85
N GLN A 290 10.21 26.26 12.25
CA GLN A 290 10.39 26.79 13.62
C GLN A 290 9.80 25.87 14.71
N ASP A 291 8.72 25.15 14.41
CA ASP A 291 8.06 24.18 15.30
C ASP A 291 8.73 22.79 15.33
N GLY A 292 9.79 22.59 14.55
CA GLY A 292 10.45 21.29 14.39
C GLY A 292 9.76 20.35 13.41
N THR A 293 8.69 20.77 12.72
CA THR A 293 8.23 20.08 11.52
C THR A 293 9.37 20.06 10.50
N ALA A 294 9.51 18.97 9.74
CA ALA A 294 10.64 18.82 8.82
C ALA A 294 10.23 18.21 7.48
N GLY A 295 10.99 18.55 6.45
CA GLY A 295 10.88 17.99 5.11
C GLY A 295 12.24 17.67 4.49
N ILE A 296 12.22 16.98 3.35
CA ILE A 296 13.38 16.76 2.48
C ILE A 296 12.96 17.09 1.05
N VAL A 297 13.83 17.77 0.31
CA VAL A 297 13.74 17.91 -1.14
C VAL A 297 14.89 17.14 -1.78
N PHE A 298 14.55 16.21 -2.69
CA PHE A 298 15.53 15.44 -3.45
C PHE A 298 15.64 15.91 -4.90
N GLU A 299 16.81 15.75 -5.52
CA GLU A 299 17.00 15.93 -6.96
C GLU A 299 16.73 14.60 -7.71
N HIS A 300 15.74 14.58 -8.60
CA HIS A 300 15.26 13.36 -9.28
C HIS A 300 16.28 12.80 -10.31
N GLY A 301 17.13 13.65 -10.88
CA GLY A 301 18.20 13.21 -11.78
C GLY A 301 19.08 12.13 -11.12
N ALA A 302 19.44 12.32 -9.85
CA ALA A 302 20.16 11.34 -9.05
C ALA A 302 19.28 10.18 -8.57
N LEU A 303 18.07 10.47 -8.05
CA LEU A 303 17.26 9.50 -7.29
C LEU A 303 15.85 9.29 -7.85
N ASP A 304 15.38 8.03 -7.83
CA ASP A 304 13.96 7.70 -7.96
C ASP A 304 13.22 7.92 -6.64
N GLY A 305 11.92 8.20 -6.72
CA GLY A 305 11.06 8.37 -5.54
C GLY A 305 11.10 7.19 -4.55
N MET A 306 11.32 5.96 -5.03
CA MET A 306 11.50 4.81 -4.14
C MET A 306 12.76 4.92 -3.28
N VAL A 307 13.90 5.30 -3.87
CA VAL A 307 15.17 5.43 -3.14
C VAL A 307 15.11 6.64 -2.22
N ALA A 308 14.53 7.76 -2.66
CA ALA A 308 14.24 8.92 -1.82
C ALA A 308 13.40 8.54 -0.59
N GLY A 309 12.37 7.69 -0.76
CA GLY A 309 11.56 7.18 0.35
C GLY A 309 12.34 6.31 1.34
N LEU A 310 13.22 5.44 0.86
CA LEU A 310 14.08 4.62 1.72
C LEU A 310 15.09 5.45 2.50
N VAL A 311 15.74 6.43 1.86
CA VAL A 311 16.66 7.38 2.50
C VAL A 311 15.92 8.18 3.56
N THR A 312 14.73 8.73 3.25
CA THR A 312 13.91 9.47 4.19
C THR A 312 13.54 8.64 5.41
N ARG A 313 13.07 7.39 5.21
CA ARG A 313 12.73 6.47 6.29
C ARG A 313 13.92 6.22 7.21
N SER A 314 15.11 6.03 6.63
CA SER A 314 16.34 5.74 7.37
C SER A 314 16.77 6.93 8.21
N ILE A 315 16.82 8.14 7.62
CA ILE A 315 17.13 9.38 8.35
C ILE A 315 16.13 9.58 9.49
N TRP A 316 14.83 9.45 9.22
CA TRP A 316 13.80 9.62 10.24
C TRP A 316 13.99 8.62 11.38
N ARG A 317 14.10 7.33 11.07
CA ARG A 317 14.24 6.26 12.08
C ARG A 317 15.45 6.48 12.97
N GLU A 318 16.61 6.77 12.40
CA GLU A 318 17.83 7.00 13.17
C GLU A 318 17.73 8.28 14.02
N SER A 319 17.05 9.32 13.51
CA SER A 319 16.81 10.54 14.29
C SER A 319 15.91 10.31 15.51
N GLU A 320 14.91 9.43 15.41
CA GLU A 320 14.00 9.12 16.53
C GLU A 320 14.66 8.26 17.63
N MET A 321 15.78 7.58 17.34
CA MET A 321 16.52 6.83 18.36
C MET A 321 17.29 7.74 19.32
N LEU A 322 17.49 9.02 18.97
CA LEU A 322 18.21 9.97 19.79
C LEU A 322 17.30 10.53 20.89
N SER A 323 17.59 10.19 22.15
CA SER A 323 16.99 10.87 23.31
C SER A 323 17.79 12.12 23.66
N LEU A 324 17.51 13.23 22.99
CA LEU A 324 18.13 14.52 23.28
C LEU A 324 17.47 15.17 24.51
N ASN A 325 17.87 14.77 25.73
CA ASN A 325 17.56 15.54 26.95
C ASN A 325 18.62 16.65 27.14
N LEU A 326 18.64 17.63 26.23
CA LEU A 326 19.65 18.69 26.16
C LEU A 326 19.50 19.78 27.24
N THR A 327 18.46 19.70 28.08
CA THR A 327 18.28 20.60 29.24
C THR A 327 19.14 20.24 30.45
N HIS A 328 19.90 19.12 30.42
CA HIS A 328 20.71 18.71 31.56
C HIS A 328 22.06 19.48 31.61
N PRO A 329 22.42 20.12 32.74
CA PRO A 329 23.58 21.03 32.84
C PRO A 329 24.96 20.36 32.64
N LEU A 330 25.02 19.03 32.52
CA LEU A 330 26.25 18.27 32.23
C LEU A 330 26.65 18.29 30.74
N PHE A 331 25.77 18.72 29.84
CA PHE A 331 26.03 18.75 28.38
C PHE A 331 26.68 20.06 27.89
N ARG A 332 27.23 20.90 28.78
CA ARG A 332 27.80 22.21 28.44
C ARG A 332 29.29 22.24 28.09
N SER A 333 29.98 21.10 27.95
CA SER A 333 31.39 21.12 27.52
C SER A 333 31.64 20.22 26.30
N SER A 334 31.28 20.70 25.11
CA SER A 334 32.02 20.27 23.92
C SER A 334 33.46 20.77 24.06
N THR A 335 34.42 19.86 23.93
CA THR A 335 35.85 20.19 24.00
C THR A 335 36.40 20.67 22.66
N ASN A 336 35.65 20.48 21.56
CA ASN A 336 36.07 20.84 20.21
C ASN A 336 35.49 22.19 19.81
N ARG A 337 36.36 23.18 19.58
CA ARG A 337 35.96 24.46 18.99
C ARG A 337 35.91 24.34 17.47
N PHE A 338 34.71 24.23 16.94
CA PHE A 338 34.43 24.50 15.54
C PHE A 338 34.29 26.01 15.36
N THR A 339 34.67 26.54 14.19
CA THR A 339 34.46 27.96 13.86
C THR A 339 33.53 28.00 12.68
N THR A 340 32.30 28.48 12.89
CA THR A 340 31.33 28.64 11.82
C THR A 340 31.37 30.09 11.31
N LYS A 341 31.60 30.27 10.01
CA LYS A 341 31.60 31.59 9.35
C LYS A 341 30.71 31.54 8.11
N PRO A 342 29.86 32.54 7.87
CA PRO A 342 29.10 32.60 6.63
C PRO A 342 30.02 32.71 5.42
N LEU A 343 29.68 31.96 4.37
CA LEU A 343 30.35 32.01 3.07
C LEU A 343 30.19 33.40 2.43
N LEU A 344 31.16 33.78 1.61
CA LEU A 344 31.25 35.11 0.99
C LEU A 344 31.04 34.99 -0.51
N PHE A 345 30.03 35.70 -1.01
CA PHE A 345 29.72 35.85 -2.42
C PHE A 345 29.72 37.35 -2.79
N PRO A 346 30.92 37.98 -2.90
CA PRO A 346 31.05 39.36 -3.36
C PRO A 346 30.72 39.46 -4.85
N LEU A 347 29.43 39.58 -5.16
CA LEU A 347 28.90 39.44 -6.52
C LEU A 347 28.83 40.78 -7.29
N GLY A 348 28.94 41.92 -6.60
CA GLY A 348 28.85 43.24 -7.24
C GLY A 348 27.54 43.42 -8.03
N ASP A 349 27.61 44.03 -9.22
CA ASP A 349 26.45 44.28 -10.11
C ASP A 349 25.85 43.01 -10.75
N THR A 350 26.47 41.83 -10.61
CA THR A 350 25.98 40.57 -11.22
C THR A 350 24.65 40.09 -10.61
N THR A 351 24.30 40.61 -9.44
CA THR A 351 23.03 40.37 -8.73
C THR A 351 21.78 40.86 -9.48
N LYS A 352 21.93 41.81 -10.42
CA LYS A 352 20.81 42.35 -11.22
C LYS A 352 20.20 41.36 -12.22
N LEU A 353 20.88 40.25 -12.51
CA LEU A 353 20.42 39.22 -13.47
C LEU A 353 19.48 38.18 -12.83
N CYS A 354 19.45 38.08 -11.51
CA CYS A 354 18.60 37.15 -10.77
C CYS A 354 17.48 37.94 -10.11
N GLN A 355 16.45 38.28 -10.88
CA GLN A 355 15.17 38.59 -10.24
C GLN A 355 14.71 37.31 -9.53
N PRO A 356 14.15 37.41 -8.30
CA PRO A 356 13.52 36.26 -7.67
C PRO A 356 12.56 35.67 -8.70
N VAL A 357 12.72 34.39 -9.01
CA VAL A 357 11.80 33.69 -9.90
C VAL A 357 10.43 33.90 -9.27
N SER A 358 9.56 34.65 -9.95
CA SER A 358 8.15 34.71 -9.62
C SER A 358 7.60 33.31 -9.85
N ILE A 359 7.75 32.45 -8.85
CA ILE A 359 7.07 31.17 -8.80
C ILE A 359 5.59 31.52 -8.90
N PRO A 360 4.85 30.99 -9.89
CA PRO A 360 3.48 31.41 -10.14
C PRO A 360 2.70 31.38 -8.83
N SER A 361 2.09 32.52 -8.48
CA SER A 361 1.30 32.63 -7.26
C SER A 361 0.24 31.53 -7.26
N THR A 362 0.10 30.85 -6.14
CA THR A 362 -0.83 29.76 -5.81
C THR A 362 -2.32 30.12 -5.91
N LYS A 363 -2.69 31.16 -6.68
CA LYS A 363 -4.05 31.72 -6.77
C LYS A 363 -4.93 31.07 -7.84
N ASP A 364 -4.36 30.32 -8.77
CA ASP A 364 -5.13 29.49 -9.72
C ASP A 364 -5.13 28.04 -9.23
N ALA A 365 -6.33 27.42 -9.18
CA ALA A 365 -6.66 26.06 -8.70
C ALA A 365 -5.52 25.28 -8.04
N SER A 366 -5.62 25.02 -6.72
CA SER A 366 -4.64 24.24 -5.95
C SER A 366 -4.28 22.94 -6.70
N THR A 367 -3.08 22.90 -7.29
CA THR A 367 -2.59 21.74 -8.05
C THR A 367 -2.28 20.56 -7.15
N LEU A 368 -2.13 20.80 -5.84
CA LEU A 368 -1.83 19.80 -4.83
C LEU A 368 -3.02 19.64 -3.87
N MET A 369 -3.36 18.40 -3.54
CA MET A 369 -4.44 18.07 -2.61
C MET A 369 -4.10 16.82 -1.80
N THR A 370 -4.45 16.80 -0.52
CA THR A 370 -4.20 15.67 0.38
C THR A 370 -5.45 15.25 1.12
N PHE A 371 -5.66 13.95 1.30
CA PHE A 371 -6.69 13.42 2.21
C PHE A 371 -6.29 12.07 2.78
N GLU A 372 -6.98 11.63 3.84
CA GLU A 372 -6.73 10.33 4.47
C GLU A 372 -8.01 9.53 4.67
N ILE A 373 -7.85 8.21 4.67
CA ILE A 373 -8.89 7.24 5.04
C ILE A 373 -8.36 6.41 6.19
N GLN A 374 -9.11 6.40 7.29
CA GLN A 374 -8.82 5.55 8.44
C GLN A 374 -9.62 4.23 8.34
N SER A 375 -9.03 3.15 8.82
CA SER A 375 -9.64 1.83 8.93
C SER A 375 -9.03 1.06 10.11
N TYR A 376 -9.53 -0.14 10.37
CA TYR A 376 -9.00 -1.00 11.43
C TYR A 376 -7.64 -1.58 11.02
N VAL A 377 -6.74 -1.70 11.99
CA VAL A 377 -5.39 -2.26 11.78
C VAL A 377 -5.46 -3.67 11.20
N ASP A 378 -6.41 -4.49 11.65
CA ASP A 378 -6.58 -5.86 11.17
C ASP A 378 -6.99 -5.93 9.70
N ILE A 379 -7.81 -4.98 9.22
CA ILE A 379 -8.19 -4.91 7.79
C ILE A 379 -6.95 -4.69 6.94
N PHE A 380 -6.16 -3.65 7.23
CA PHE A 380 -4.95 -3.40 6.44
C PHE A 380 -3.89 -4.50 6.62
N THR A 381 -3.84 -5.15 7.78
CA THR A 381 -3.00 -6.34 7.97
C THR A 381 -3.44 -7.50 7.07
N ALA A 382 -4.74 -7.75 6.96
CA ALA A 382 -5.29 -8.78 6.07
C ALA A 382 -4.99 -8.48 4.60
N LEU A 383 -5.18 -7.23 4.14
CA LEU A 383 -4.85 -6.82 2.76
C LEU A 383 -3.36 -7.02 2.46
N ARG A 384 -2.47 -6.67 3.39
CA ARG A 384 -1.01 -6.86 3.25
C ARG A 384 -0.57 -8.32 3.30
N GLY A 385 -1.36 -9.19 3.92
CA GLY A 385 -1.11 -10.63 3.97
C GLY A 385 -1.03 -11.27 2.59
N GLN A 386 -1.65 -10.65 1.57
CA GLN A 386 -1.54 -11.06 0.18
C GLN A 386 -0.72 -10.05 -0.64
N ARG A 387 0.44 -10.49 -1.13
CA ARG A 387 1.37 -9.65 -1.90
C ARG A 387 0.67 -8.98 -3.11
N GLY A 388 0.66 -7.65 -3.09
CA GLY A 388 0.13 -6.78 -4.16
C GLY A 388 -1.36 -6.45 -4.04
N LEU A 389 -2.09 -7.03 -3.08
CA LEU A 389 -3.54 -6.79 -2.95
C LEU A 389 -3.85 -5.36 -2.49
N PHE A 390 -3.03 -4.81 -1.60
CA PHE A 390 -3.14 -3.42 -1.15
C PHE A 390 -2.99 -2.44 -2.34
N ASP A 391 -1.97 -2.64 -3.18
CA ASP A 391 -1.70 -1.78 -4.34
C ASP A 391 -2.82 -1.90 -5.38
N ALA A 392 -3.31 -3.12 -5.64
CA ALA A 392 -4.41 -3.37 -6.56
C ALA A 392 -5.72 -2.74 -6.09
N TRP A 393 -6.00 -2.78 -4.77
CA TRP A 393 -7.14 -2.10 -4.18
C TRP A 393 -7.13 -0.60 -4.48
N VAL A 394 -6.03 0.10 -4.17
CA VAL A 394 -5.91 1.55 -4.43
C VAL A 394 -6.00 1.84 -5.93
N ASN A 395 -5.36 1.01 -6.77
CA ASN A 395 -5.36 1.17 -8.21
C ASN A 395 -6.77 1.06 -8.81
N PHE A 396 -7.52 0.00 -8.47
CA PHE A 396 -8.87 -0.20 -8.99
C PHE A 396 -9.86 0.85 -8.45
N SER A 397 -9.68 1.30 -7.20
CA SER A 397 -10.44 2.44 -6.67
C SER A 397 -10.18 3.72 -7.45
N LEU A 398 -8.92 4.01 -7.81
CA LEU A 398 -8.59 5.19 -8.62
C LEU A 398 -9.19 5.10 -10.03
N GLN A 399 -9.15 3.92 -10.67
CA GLN A 399 -9.79 3.72 -11.98
C GLN A 399 -11.31 3.99 -11.90
N LEU A 400 -11.97 3.46 -10.87
CA LEU A 400 -13.40 3.68 -10.63
C LEU A 400 -13.72 5.15 -10.34
N ALA A 401 -12.94 5.81 -9.47
CA ALA A 401 -13.14 7.20 -9.12
C ALA A 401 -12.97 8.15 -10.32
N LEU A 402 -11.95 7.91 -11.16
CA LEU A 402 -11.76 8.68 -12.40
C LEU A 402 -12.92 8.46 -13.36
N ARG A 403 -13.39 7.23 -13.50
CA ARG A 403 -14.56 6.90 -14.32
C ARG A 403 -15.83 7.62 -13.85
N GLN A 404 -16.06 7.74 -12.54
CA GLN A 404 -17.16 8.53 -11.96
C GLN A 404 -16.97 10.05 -12.15
N THR A 405 -15.74 10.53 -12.19
CA THR A 405 -15.43 11.96 -12.24
C THR A 405 -15.50 12.53 -13.65
N VAL A 406 -14.95 11.83 -14.65
CA VAL A 406 -14.86 12.34 -16.04
C VAL A 406 -15.66 11.51 -17.06
N GLY A 407 -16.48 10.57 -16.60
CA GLY A 407 -17.34 9.78 -17.45
C GLY A 407 -16.56 8.91 -18.45
N ASP A 408 -17.11 8.72 -19.65
CA ASP A 408 -16.55 7.78 -20.65
C ASP A 408 -15.16 8.21 -21.12
N SER A 409 -14.80 9.48 -20.95
CA SER A 409 -13.46 9.97 -21.29
C SER A 409 -12.34 9.37 -20.43
N ALA A 410 -12.67 8.75 -19.28
CA ALA A 410 -11.69 8.15 -18.38
C ALA A 410 -10.84 7.06 -19.05
N VAL A 411 -11.41 6.28 -19.99
CA VAL A 411 -10.67 5.22 -20.69
C VAL A 411 -9.63 5.78 -21.66
N ASN A 412 -9.70 7.07 -22.01
CA ASN A 412 -8.72 7.73 -22.86
C ASN A 412 -7.40 8.05 -22.12
N HIS A 413 -7.38 7.90 -20.79
CA HIS A 413 -6.21 8.17 -19.96
C HIS A 413 -5.36 6.90 -19.79
N ILE A 414 -4.09 6.99 -20.18
CA ILE A 414 -3.12 5.93 -19.91
C ILE A 414 -2.60 6.04 -18.47
N PHE A 415 -2.72 4.94 -17.74
CA PHE A 415 -2.23 4.83 -16.36
C PHE A 415 -0.86 4.17 -16.35
N VAL A 416 -0.01 4.62 -15.43
CA VAL A 416 1.31 4.04 -15.17
C VAL A 416 1.51 3.83 -13.67
N VAL A 417 1.97 2.63 -13.33
CA VAL A 417 2.58 2.30 -12.05
C VAL A 417 4.10 2.20 -12.27
N PRO A 418 4.91 3.16 -11.79
CA PRO A 418 6.36 3.07 -11.86
C PRO A 418 6.83 1.84 -11.07
N THR A 419 7.42 0.87 -11.76
CA THR A 419 7.89 -0.38 -11.16
C THR A 419 9.40 -0.35 -11.03
N HIS A 420 9.92 -0.44 -9.81
CA HIS A 420 11.37 -0.42 -9.60
C HIS A 420 12.07 -1.63 -10.24
N MET A 421 13.26 -1.38 -10.78
CA MET A 421 14.07 -2.34 -11.52
C MET A 421 15.41 -2.63 -10.84
N ARG A 422 15.49 -2.37 -9.53
CA ARG A 422 16.71 -2.53 -8.70
C ARG A 422 17.25 -3.97 -8.59
N HIS A 423 16.59 -4.96 -9.20
CA HIS A 423 17.12 -6.32 -9.37
C HIS A 423 18.13 -6.41 -10.53
N TYR A 424 18.31 -5.33 -11.30
CA TYR A 424 19.26 -5.21 -12.40
C TYR A 424 20.32 -4.14 -12.07
N LYS A 425 21.51 -4.25 -12.66
CA LYS A 425 22.56 -3.22 -12.54
C LYS A 425 22.04 -1.85 -12.96
N HIS A 426 22.36 -0.81 -12.18
CA HIS A 426 21.89 0.57 -12.35
C HIS A 426 20.36 0.75 -12.51
N GLY A 427 19.55 -0.28 -12.20
CA GLY A 427 18.11 -0.29 -12.39
C GLY A 427 17.38 0.85 -11.70
N ARG A 428 16.65 1.65 -12.49
CA ARG A 428 15.77 2.73 -12.04
C ARG A 428 14.33 2.21 -11.91
N CYS A 429 13.42 2.69 -12.75
CA CYS A 429 12.03 2.22 -12.85
C CYS A 429 11.59 2.03 -14.31
N ASP A 430 10.62 1.13 -14.52
CA ASP A 430 9.94 0.90 -15.80
C ASP A 430 8.42 1.00 -15.59
N PRO A 431 7.65 1.65 -16.48
CA PRO A 431 6.20 1.73 -16.36
C PRO A 431 5.53 0.35 -16.51
N THR A 432 4.66 0.03 -15.55
CA THR A 432 3.63 -1.00 -15.70
C THR A 432 2.31 -0.33 -16.05
N TYR A 433 1.57 -0.83 -17.04
CA TYR A 433 0.27 -0.30 -17.48
C TYR A 433 -0.88 -1.10 -16.83
N PRO A 434 -1.45 -0.64 -15.70
CA PRO A 434 -2.33 -1.45 -14.85
C PRO A 434 -3.78 -1.54 -15.37
N VAL A 435 -4.16 -0.70 -16.33
CA VAL A 435 -5.49 -0.75 -16.95
C VAL A 435 -5.51 -1.90 -17.96
N THR A 436 -6.46 -2.81 -17.75
CA THR A 436 -6.60 -4.07 -18.49
C THR A 436 -8.07 -4.27 -18.83
N THR A 437 -8.36 -5.13 -19.80
CA THR A 437 -9.76 -5.50 -20.10
C THR A 437 -10.49 -6.00 -18.86
N GLN A 438 -9.82 -6.80 -18.01
CA GLN A 438 -10.38 -7.32 -16.77
C GLN A 438 -10.63 -6.21 -15.74
N SER A 439 -9.72 -5.25 -15.58
CA SER A 439 -9.93 -4.12 -14.65
C SER A 439 -11.04 -3.19 -15.15
N CYS A 440 -11.14 -2.94 -16.46
CA CYS A 440 -12.26 -2.20 -17.05
C CYS A 440 -13.59 -2.92 -16.80
N GLN A 441 -13.68 -4.23 -17.03
CA GLN A 441 -14.89 -5.01 -16.75
C GLN A 441 -15.31 -4.95 -15.28
N LEU A 442 -14.34 -5.05 -14.36
CA LEU A 442 -14.59 -4.87 -12.93
C LEU A 442 -15.15 -3.47 -12.63
N VAL A 443 -14.53 -2.42 -13.16
CA VAL A 443 -14.94 -1.02 -12.94
C VAL A 443 -16.35 -0.75 -13.49
N GLU A 444 -16.65 -1.18 -14.72
CA GLU A 444 -17.97 -1.00 -15.33
C GLU A 444 -19.06 -1.78 -14.58
N THR A 445 -18.75 -3.00 -14.15
CA THR A 445 -19.69 -3.80 -13.34
C THR A 445 -19.95 -3.13 -12.00
N LEU A 446 -18.90 -2.65 -11.32
CA LEU A 446 -19.04 -1.91 -10.06
C LEU A 446 -19.92 -0.67 -10.23
N LEU A 447 -19.72 0.12 -11.28
CA LEU A 447 -20.55 1.29 -11.57
C LEU A 447 -22.02 0.93 -11.71
N SER A 448 -22.32 -0.17 -12.41
CA SER A 448 -23.71 -0.62 -12.60
C SER A 448 -24.37 -1.15 -11.31
N CYS A 449 -23.57 -1.58 -10.34
CA CYS A 449 -24.04 -2.18 -9.09
C CYS A 449 -24.09 -1.19 -7.91
N ILE A 450 -23.56 0.02 -8.05
CA ILE A 450 -23.61 1.04 -7.00
C ILE A 450 -25.04 1.62 -6.95
N GLY A 451 -25.76 1.33 -5.87
CA GLY A 451 -27.09 1.88 -5.61
C GLY A 451 -27.06 3.37 -5.25
N ALA A 452 -28.22 4.02 -5.24
CA ALA A 452 -28.37 5.47 -5.02
C ALA A 452 -27.76 6.00 -3.70
N ASN A 453 -27.58 5.13 -2.70
CA ASN A 453 -26.98 5.47 -1.40
C ASN A 453 -25.49 5.09 -1.29
N ASN A 454 -24.78 4.90 -2.41
CA ASN A 454 -23.41 4.36 -2.43
C ASN A 454 -23.30 3.00 -1.71
N THR A 455 -24.32 2.15 -1.87
CA THR A 455 -24.34 0.78 -1.36
C THR A 455 -24.09 -0.18 -2.51
N LEU A 456 -23.34 -1.25 -2.25
CA LEU A 456 -22.94 -2.21 -3.27
C LEU A 456 -23.37 -3.61 -2.81
N GLU A 457 -24.09 -4.32 -3.68
CA GLU A 457 -24.37 -5.74 -3.48
C GLU A 457 -23.19 -6.57 -3.98
N TYR A 458 -22.55 -7.29 -3.07
CA TYR A 458 -21.32 -8.03 -3.37
C TYR A 458 -21.66 -9.46 -3.80
N SER A 459 -21.73 -9.67 -5.12
CA SER A 459 -22.02 -10.98 -5.72
C SER A 459 -20.76 -11.84 -5.95
N ARG A 460 -20.97 -13.15 -6.18
CA ARG A 460 -19.90 -14.08 -6.60
C ARG A 460 -19.30 -13.68 -7.96
N SER A 461 -20.11 -13.17 -8.88
CA SER A 461 -19.65 -12.64 -10.18
C SER A 461 -18.67 -11.48 -10.00
N LEU A 462 -18.98 -10.56 -9.08
CA LEU A 462 -18.09 -9.44 -8.78
C LEU A 462 -16.77 -9.91 -8.13
N PHE A 463 -16.84 -10.88 -7.21
CA PHE A 463 -15.66 -11.53 -6.64
C PHE A 463 -14.76 -12.17 -7.72
N ARG A 464 -15.36 -12.83 -8.71
CA ARG A 464 -14.65 -13.43 -9.85
C ARG A 464 -13.98 -12.37 -10.73
N LEU A 465 -14.67 -11.29 -11.05
CA LEU A 465 -14.08 -10.19 -11.82
C LEU A 465 -12.89 -9.56 -11.07
N PHE A 466 -13.03 -9.35 -9.76
CA PHE A 466 -11.92 -8.88 -8.92
C PHE A 466 -10.74 -9.86 -8.93
N HIS A 467 -11.01 -11.17 -8.80
CA HIS A 467 -9.97 -12.20 -8.90
C HIS A 467 -9.20 -12.09 -10.21
N LEU A 468 -9.90 -12.03 -11.34
CA LEU A 468 -9.28 -11.97 -12.66
C LEU A 468 -8.46 -10.68 -12.86
N ALA A 469 -9.03 -9.52 -12.48
CA ALA A 469 -8.33 -8.24 -12.54
C ALA A 469 -7.09 -8.23 -11.64
N PHE A 470 -7.18 -8.76 -10.43
CA PHE A 470 -6.07 -8.81 -9.49
C PHE A 470 -4.94 -9.73 -9.95
N GLN A 471 -5.27 -10.93 -10.45
CA GLN A 471 -4.26 -11.85 -10.99
C GLN A 471 -3.52 -11.24 -12.17
N GLU A 472 -4.24 -10.54 -13.06
CA GLU A 472 -3.63 -9.86 -14.20
C GLU A 472 -2.74 -8.69 -13.75
N HIS A 473 -3.20 -7.86 -12.81
CA HIS A 473 -2.41 -6.78 -12.22
C HIS A 473 -1.08 -7.30 -11.63
N LYS A 474 -1.16 -8.40 -10.86
CA LYS A 474 0.01 -9.06 -10.26
C LYS A 474 0.93 -9.65 -11.34
N ARG A 475 0.38 -10.24 -12.40
CA ARG A 475 1.13 -10.79 -13.53
C ARG A 475 1.93 -9.69 -14.22
N LEU A 476 1.31 -8.54 -14.49
CA LEU A 476 1.95 -7.39 -15.15
C LEU A 476 3.11 -6.82 -14.32
N ILE A 477 2.90 -6.52 -13.03
CA ILE A 477 3.98 -6.03 -12.15
C ILE A 477 5.14 -7.05 -12.10
N LYS A 478 4.83 -8.34 -12.00
CA LYS A 478 5.84 -9.40 -11.98
C LYS A 478 6.58 -9.50 -13.32
N ALA A 479 5.90 -9.32 -14.44
CA ALA A 479 6.52 -9.31 -15.77
C ALA A 479 7.47 -8.11 -15.90
N THR A 480 7.04 -6.92 -15.51
CA THR A 480 7.88 -5.72 -15.48
C THR A 480 9.10 -5.94 -14.60
N LYS A 481 8.95 -6.40 -13.35
CA LYS A 481 10.09 -6.71 -12.45
C LYS A 481 11.06 -7.77 -12.99
N LYS A 482 10.62 -8.60 -13.93
CA LYS A 482 11.44 -9.59 -14.66
C LYS A 482 12.08 -9.02 -15.93
N GLY A 483 12.05 -7.70 -16.13
CA GLY A 483 12.66 -7.06 -17.29
C GLY A 483 11.82 -7.18 -18.57
N GLN A 484 10.52 -7.47 -18.45
CA GLN A 484 9.59 -7.50 -19.57
C GLN A 484 8.78 -6.19 -19.67
N GLY A 485 9.18 -5.15 -18.94
CA GLY A 485 8.65 -3.80 -19.10
C GLY A 485 8.98 -3.27 -20.49
N VAL A 486 8.06 -2.49 -21.06
CA VAL A 486 8.12 -2.09 -22.48
C VAL A 486 8.27 -0.59 -22.66
N GLY A 487 8.08 0.22 -21.61
CA GLY A 487 8.03 1.67 -21.74
C GLY A 487 9.27 2.30 -22.37
N PRO A 488 10.48 2.04 -21.82
CA PRO A 488 11.72 2.55 -22.41
C PRO A 488 11.94 2.06 -23.84
N HIS A 489 11.54 0.83 -24.14
CA HIS A 489 11.69 0.25 -25.48
C HIS A 489 10.77 0.95 -26.48
N LEU A 490 9.50 1.13 -26.14
CA LEU A 490 8.54 1.88 -26.96
C LEU A 490 8.99 3.35 -27.14
N ALA A 491 9.58 3.95 -26.10
CA ALA A 491 10.07 5.30 -26.17
C ALA A 491 11.27 5.46 -27.12
N ALA A 492 12.20 4.53 -27.09
CA ALA A 492 13.34 4.54 -28.00
C ALA A 492 12.92 4.20 -29.45
N LEU A 493 11.96 3.29 -29.66
CA LEU A 493 11.38 3.04 -30.98
C LEU A 493 10.69 4.29 -31.54
N GLN A 494 9.88 4.97 -30.71
CA GLN A 494 9.21 6.22 -31.10
C GLN A 494 10.22 7.28 -31.56
N LYS A 495 11.33 7.44 -30.84
CA LYS A 495 12.39 8.42 -31.19
C LYS A 495 13.11 8.09 -32.50
N ALA A 496 13.15 6.81 -32.88
CA ALA A 496 13.76 6.37 -34.12
C ALA A 496 12.85 6.58 -35.35
N LEU A 497 11.55 6.79 -35.15
CA LEU A 497 10.60 7.06 -36.23
C LEU A 497 10.62 8.54 -36.63
N SER A 498 10.31 8.81 -37.91
CA SER A 498 10.15 10.20 -38.36
C SER A 498 8.87 10.83 -37.77
N PRO A 499 8.83 12.16 -37.54
CA PRO A 499 7.64 12.84 -37.04
C PRO A 499 6.38 12.64 -37.92
N GLU A 500 6.58 12.43 -39.22
CA GLU A 500 5.54 12.21 -40.22
C GLU A 500 5.03 10.76 -40.22
N ASN A 501 5.76 9.83 -39.61
CA ASN A 501 5.35 8.44 -39.52
C ASN A 501 4.03 8.34 -38.71
N PRO A 502 2.99 7.68 -39.25
CA PRO A 502 1.69 7.58 -38.56
C PRO A 502 1.79 6.89 -37.19
N LEU A 503 2.76 6.01 -36.96
CA LEU A 503 2.97 5.32 -35.68
C LEU A 503 3.47 6.25 -34.57
N THR A 504 4.18 7.32 -34.91
CA THR A 504 4.74 8.27 -33.94
C THR A 504 3.63 8.83 -33.03
N LYS A 505 2.46 9.13 -33.59
CA LYS A 505 1.30 9.62 -32.83
C LYS A 505 0.76 8.61 -31.82
N PHE A 506 0.77 7.32 -32.17
CA PHE A 506 0.27 6.26 -31.30
C PHE A 506 1.29 5.89 -30.20
N LEU A 507 2.58 5.92 -30.52
CA LEU A 507 3.61 5.65 -29.51
C LEU A 507 3.77 6.80 -28.51
N ASN A 508 3.39 8.03 -28.87
CA ASN A 508 3.41 9.19 -27.96
C ASN A 508 2.59 8.99 -26.67
N TYR A 509 1.52 8.17 -26.71
CA TYR A 509 0.74 7.84 -25.50
C TYR A 509 1.62 7.23 -24.39
N PHE A 510 2.65 6.48 -24.75
CA PHE A 510 3.55 5.83 -23.78
C PHE A 510 4.65 6.75 -23.25
N ILE A 511 4.91 7.90 -23.90
CA ILE A 511 5.95 8.87 -23.52
C ILE A 511 5.45 9.85 -22.47
N THR A 512 4.21 10.34 -22.65
CA THR A 512 3.58 11.30 -21.72
C THR A 512 2.29 10.72 -21.15
N PRO A 513 2.38 9.72 -20.24
CA PRO A 513 1.20 9.15 -19.62
C PRO A 513 0.35 10.18 -18.88
N SER A 514 -0.97 10.00 -18.92
CA SER A 514 -1.90 10.94 -18.28
C SER A 514 -1.97 10.78 -16.77
N VAL A 515 -1.84 9.55 -16.26
CA VAL A 515 -2.00 9.26 -14.82
C VAL A 515 -0.82 8.41 -14.32
N TYR A 516 -0.13 8.91 -13.30
CA TYR A 516 0.86 8.16 -12.54
C TYR A 516 0.29 7.82 -11.17
N ILE A 517 0.38 6.55 -10.77
CA ILE A 517 0.05 6.11 -9.42
C ILE A 517 1.27 5.45 -8.79
N THR A 518 1.71 5.98 -7.67
CA THR A 518 2.89 5.52 -6.92
C THR A 518 2.54 5.41 -5.44
N GLY A 519 3.24 4.57 -4.71
CA GLY A 519 2.97 4.40 -3.28
C GLY A 519 3.56 3.12 -2.71
N LYS A 520 3.37 2.95 -1.41
CA LYS A 520 3.71 1.74 -0.67
C LYS A 520 2.67 1.50 0.42
N ASP A 521 2.38 0.24 0.68
CA ASP A 521 1.42 -0.24 1.67
C ASP A 521 1.79 0.10 3.12
N ILE A 522 3.08 0.29 3.40
CA ILE A 522 3.61 0.80 4.67
C ILE A 522 4.74 1.81 4.39
N THR A 523 4.58 3.03 4.87
CA THR A 523 5.55 4.13 4.76
C THR A 523 5.82 4.73 6.14
N GLU A 524 6.75 4.12 6.88
CA GLU A 524 7.23 4.69 8.15
C GLU A 524 8.14 5.90 7.88
N GLY A 525 8.00 6.95 8.69
CA GLY A 525 8.82 8.16 8.60
C GLY A 525 8.44 9.15 7.51
N LEU A 526 7.55 8.79 6.58
CA LEU A 526 7.00 9.70 5.57
C LEU A 526 5.57 10.10 5.94
N HIS A 527 5.33 11.39 6.07
CA HIS A 527 4.00 11.94 6.36
C HIS A 527 3.27 12.38 5.08
N CYS A 528 3.97 13.02 4.16
CA CYS A 528 3.40 13.49 2.89
C CYS A 528 4.48 13.48 1.81
N ALA A 529 4.15 13.06 0.60
CA ALA A 529 5.05 13.09 -0.55
C ALA A 529 4.22 12.97 -1.83
N VAL A 530 4.73 13.52 -2.93
CA VAL A 530 4.09 13.37 -4.24
C VAL A 530 5.13 13.34 -5.35
N GLY A 531 4.83 12.60 -6.42
CA GLY A 531 5.59 12.72 -7.67
C GLY A 531 5.31 14.04 -8.39
N ASN A 532 6.26 14.48 -9.22
CA ASN A 532 6.07 15.62 -10.10
C ASN A 532 5.13 15.30 -11.26
N VAL A 533 4.58 16.36 -11.83
CA VAL A 533 3.86 16.36 -13.10
C VAL A 533 4.76 16.94 -14.19
N TYR A 534 5.03 16.16 -15.23
CA TYR A 534 5.96 16.46 -16.31
C TYR A 534 5.27 16.88 -17.62
N ALA A 535 3.96 16.66 -17.73
CA ALA A 535 3.19 16.97 -18.92
C ALA A 535 2.10 18.03 -18.64
N PRO A 536 1.67 18.81 -19.67
CA PRO A 536 0.67 19.88 -19.50
C PRO A 536 -0.69 19.42 -18.95
N ASN A 537 -1.04 18.14 -19.16
CA ASN A 537 -2.27 17.56 -18.66
C ASN A 537 -1.97 16.18 -18.06
N GLN A 538 -1.63 16.15 -16.78
CA GLN A 538 -1.19 14.94 -16.07
C GLN A 538 -1.65 14.97 -14.62
N LEU A 539 -1.89 13.79 -14.07
CA LEU A 539 -2.19 13.55 -12.67
C LEU A 539 -1.16 12.60 -12.08
N ALA A 540 -0.49 13.01 -11.01
CA ALA A 540 0.30 12.14 -10.16
C ALA A 540 -0.48 11.88 -8.86
N VAL A 541 -0.69 10.60 -8.55
CA VAL A 541 -1.35 10.13 -7.32
C VAL A 541 -0.32 9.36 -6.51
N THR A 542 -0.07 9.82 -5.28
CA THR A 542 0.78 9.11 -4.33
C THR A 542 -0.06 8.60 -3.17
N TYR A 543 0.07 7.31 -2.82
CA TYR A 543 -0.54 6.74 -1.63
C TYR A 543 0.51 6.28 -0.62
N LEU A 544 0.31 6.64 0.64
CA LEU A 544 1.19 6.36 1.76
C LEU A 544 0.41 5.56 2.81
N GLY A 545 0.68 4.25 2.87
CA GLY A 545 0.01 3.36 3.81
C GLY A 545 0.62 3.44 5.22
N GLY A 546 -0.25 3.50 6.22
CA GLY A 546 0.07 3.43 7.66
C GLY A 546 -0.64 2.25 8.32
N ARG A 547 -0.42 2.03 9.61
CA ARG A 547 -1.00 0.86 10.31
C ARG A 547 -2.53 0.85 10.31
N ASP A 548 -3.15 2.01 10.51
CA ASP A 548 -4.59 2.22 10.65
C ASP A 548 -5.16 3.20 9.61
N ARG A 549 -4.33 3.75 8.72
CA ARG A 549 -4.76 4.75 7.74
C ARG A 549 -4.01 4.64 6.43
N ILE A 550 -4.59 5.17 5.37
CA ILE A 550 -3.93 5.45 4.11
C ILE A 550 -4.06 6.95 3.82
N ARG A 551 -2.96 7.58 3.42
CA ARG A 551 -2.97 8.97 2.96
C ARG A 551 -2.78 9.01 1.45
N LEU A 552 -3.56 9.85 0.78
CA LEU A 552 -3.46 10.09 -0.65
C LEU A 552 -3.07 11.54 -0.89
N VAL A 553 -2.17 11.73 -1.86
CA VAL A 553 -1.68 13.04 -2.30
C VAL A 553 -1.84 13.10 -3.81
N PHE A 554 -2.56 14.11 -4.29
CA PHE A 554 -2.73 14.40 -5.70
C PHE A 554 -1.89 15.59 -6.10
N ASN A 555 -1.23 15.48 -7.25
CA ASN A 555 -0.62 16.59 -7.96
C ASN A 555 -1.17 16.59 -9.40
N GLY A 556 -1.98 17.58 -9.76
CA GLY A 556 -2.67 17.68 -11.04
C GLY A 556 -2.27 18.92 -11.82
N ASN A 557 -2.08 18.77 -13.13
CA ASN A 557 -1.87 19.86 -14.06
C ASN A 557 -2.91 19.84 -15.20
N GLY A 558 -3.15 20.99 -15.82
CA GLY A 558 -4.13 21.14 -16.90
C GLY A 558 -5.55 20.82 -16.45
N ASN A 559 -6.26 19.99 -17.21
CA ASN A 559 -7.64 19.61 -16.89
C ASN A 559 -7.75 18.85 -15.56
N PHE A 560 -6.70 18.13 -15.15
CA PHE A 560 -6.71 17.41 -13.88
C PHE A 560 -6.78 18.34 -12.67
N ALA A 561 -6.17 19.53 -12.73
CA ALA A 561 -6.18 20.50 -11.64
C ALA A 561 -7.62 20.94 -11.28
N TYR A 562 -8.51 21.05 -12.26
CA TYR A 562 -9.90 21.47 -12.07
C TYR A 562 -10.82 20.38 -11.51
N ILE A 563 -10.41 19.10 -11.58
CA ILE A 563 -11.24 17.97 -11.13
C ILE A 563 -10.76 17.34 -9.82
N LEU A 564 -9.68 17.84 -9.20
CA LEU A 564 -9.08 17.21 -8.01
C LEU A 564 -10.07 17.07 -6.86
N GLY A 565 -10.88 18.10 -6.58
CA GLY A 565 -11.88 18.06 -5.51
C GLY A 565 -12.94 16.97 -5.74
N GLN A 566 -13.52 16.92 -6.95
CA GLN A 566 -14.51 15.90 -7.29
C GLN A 566 -13.89 14.49 -7.31
N LEU A 567 -12.66 14.37 -7.80
CA LEU A 567 -11.92 13.12 -7.80
C LEU A 567 -11.63 12.64 -6.37
N GLN A 568 -11.29 13.54 -5.44
CA GLN A 568 -11.10 13.20 -4.03
C GLN A 568 -12.39 12.63 -3.44
N GLU A 569 -13.52 13.32 -3.61
CA GLU A 569 -14.81 12.87 -3.08
C GLU A 569 -15.18 11.48 -3.60
N ASN A 570 -15.07 11.26 -4.91
CA ASN A 570 -15.32 9.96 -5.54
C ASN A 570 -14.30 8.91 -5.06
N LEU A 571 -13.02 9.26 -4.90
CA LEU A 571 -11.99 8.32 -4.47
C LEU A 571 -12.19 7.90 -3.01
N GLN A 572 -12.64 8.79 -2.13
CA GLN A 572 -12.97 8.45 -0.74
C GLN A 572 -14.07 7.38 -0.65
N VAL A 573 -15.10 7.49 -1.50
CA VAL A 573 -16.20 6.51 -1.55
C VAL A 573 -15.71 5.19 -2.16
N THR A 574 -15.06 5.25 -3.33
CA THR A 574 -14.64 4.06 -4.06
C THR A 574 -13.52 3.28 -3.36
N LEU A 575 -12.66 3.93 -2.57
CA LEU A 575 -11.70 3.25 -1.69
C LEU A 575 -12.42 2.39 -0.66
N LYS A 576 -13.50 2.90 -0.02
CA LYS A 576 -14.28 2.11 0.96
C LYS A 576 -15.00 0.92 0.28
N LEU A 577 -15.64 1.15 -0.86
CA LEU A 577 -16.36 0.10 -1.60
C LEU A 577 -15.42 -1.02 -2.06
N MET A 578 -14.31 -0.66 -2.72
CA MET A 578 -13.33 -1.64 -3.19
C MET A 578 -12.61 -2.33 -2.02
N MET A 579 -12.43 -1.65 -0.88
CA MET A 579 -11.80 -2.23 0.31
C MET A 579 -12.57 -3.45 0.80
N PHE A 580 -13.91 -3.45 0.74
CA PHE A 580 -14.69 -4.61 1.16
C PHE A 580 -14.53 -5.79 0.20
N LEU A 581 -14.44 -5.54 -1.10
CA LEU A 581 -14.15 -6.59 -2.09
C LEU A 581 -12.74 -7.16 -1.90
N ALA A 582 -11.75 -6.29 -1.71
CA ALA A 582 -10.38 -6.68 -1.41
C ALA A 582 -10.27 -7.44 -0.08
N LEU A 583 -11.02 -7.05 0.95
CA LEU A 583 -11.05 -7.72 2.25
C LEU A 583 -11.68 -9.11 2.16
N ARG A 584 -12.80 -9.26 1.43
CA ARG A 584 -13.39 -10.57 1.12
C ARG A 584 -12.38 -11.47 0.42
N TYR A 585 -11.66 -10.93 -0.56
CA TYR A 585 -10.60 -11.66 -1.26
C TYR A 585 -9.43 -12.04 -0.34
N ALA A 586 -9.02 -11.13 0.55
CA ALA A 586 -7.99 -11.37 1.55
C ALA A 586 -8.35 -12.54 2.47
N ILE A 587 -9.56 -12.49 3.05
CA ILE A 587 -10.11 -13.53 3.93
C ILE A 587 -10.23 -14.86 3.18
N ALA A 588 -10.79 -14.86 1.97
CA ALA A 588 -10.91 -16.07 1.17
C ALA A 588 -9.54 -16.70 0.88
N GLY A 589 -8.50 -15.92 0.63
CA GLY A 589 -7.16 -16.47 0.43
C GLY A 589 -6.48 -16.93 1.72
N GLN A 590 -6.74 -16.28 2.86
CA GLN A 590 -6.30 -16.79 4.18
C GLN A 590 -6.93 -18.15 4.47
N MET A 591 -8.23 -18.30 4.20
CA MET A 591 -8.97 -19.55 4.35
C MET A 591 -8.64 -20.64 3.32
N GLY A 592 -7.92 -20.31 2.23
CA GLY A 592 -7.76 -21.21 1.08
C GLY A 592 -9.07 -21.45 0.28
N ALA A 593 -10.05 -20.56 0.40
CA ALA A 593 -11.39 -20.67 -0.18
C ALA A 593 -11.54 -20.08 -1.60
N ILE A 594 -10.52 -19.41 -2.16
CA ILE A 594 -10.63 -18.70 -3.44
C ILE A 594 -11.12 -19.63 -4.56
N GLU A 595 -10.50 -20.81 -4.74
CA GLU A 595 -10.89 -21.74 -5.80
C GLU A 595 -12.31 -22.29 -5.60
N CYS A 596 -12.69 -22.64 -4.36
CA CYS A 596 -14.05 -23.09 -4.02
C CYS A 596 -15.10 -22.06 -4.47
N LEU A 597 -14.87 -20.79 -4.11
CA LEU A 597 -15.78 -19.69 -4.39
C LEU A 597 -15.90 -19.38 -5.89
N LEU A 598 -14.89 -19.73 -6.70
CA LEU A 598 -14.91 -19.55 -8.16
C LEU A 598 -15.58 -20.72 -8.90
N GLU A 599 -15.54 -21.94 -8.35
CA GLU A 599 -16.08 -23.17 -8.98
C GLU A 599 -17.58 -23.42 -8.70
N SER A 600 -18.15 -22.77 -7.68
CA SER A 600 -19.47 -23.07 -7.11
C SER A 600 -20.69 -22.81 -8.02
N GLU A 601 -20.53 -22.25 -9.23
CA GLU A 601 -21.62 -22.09 -10.23
C GLU A 601 -22.27 -23.42 -10.67
N ARG A 602 -21.69 -24.59 -10.31
CA ARG A 602 -22.35 -25.88 -10.47
C ARG A 602 -23.47 -26.15 -9.45
N LEU A 603 -23.50 -25.46 -8.30
CA LEU A 603 -24.52 -25.61 -7.26
C LEU A 603 -25.66 -24.59 -7.41
N ASP A 604 -25.40 -23.37 -7.88
CA ASP A 604 -26.42 -22.32 -8.00
C ASP A 604 -27.46 -22.59 -9.11
N ARG A 605 -27.16 -23.49 -10.07
CA ARG A 605 -28.14 -23.98 -11.06
C ARG A 605 -29.26 -24.87 -10.48
N PHE A 606 -29.23 -25.15 -9.18
CA PHE A 606 -30.23 -25.97 -8.50
C PHE A 606 -31.26 -25.16 -7.67
N GLY A 607 -31.18 -23.82 -7.68
CA GLY A 607 -31.96 -22.97 -6.76
C GLY A 607 -32.91 -21.92 -7.34
N GLU A 608 -32.88 -21.59 -8.63
CA GLU A 608 -33.75 -20.54 -9.20
C GLU A 608 -34.87 -21.12 -10.08
N GLY A 609 -36.06 -21.21 -9.50
CA GLY A 609 -37.31 -21.33 -10.24
C GLY A 609 -37.67 -20.00 -10.91
N GLU A 610 -37.75 -20.02 -12.24
CA GLU A 610 -38.50 -19.17 -13.15
C GLU A 610 -38.91 -17.75 -12.70
N THR A 611 -38.40 -16.73 -13.39
CA THR A 611 -39.23 -15.85 -14.25
C THR A 611 -38.36 -14.85 -15.02
N CYS A 612 -38.05 -15.13 -16.28
CA CYS A 612 -37.97 -14.09 -17.30
C CYS A 612 -38.11 -14.71 -18.70
N GLY A 613 -39.25 -14.45 -19.34
CA GLY A 613 -39.44 -14.76 -20.75
C GLY A 613 -38.82 -13.67 -21.62
N LEU A 614 -38.14 -14.08 -22.69
CA LEU A 614 -38.40 -13.64 -24.07
C LEU A 614 -37.29 -14.11 -25.02
N LEU A 615 -37.76 -14.70 -26.13
CA LEU A 615 -37.18 -14.71 -27.48
C LEU A 615 -35.93 -15.58 -27.76
N SER A 616 -36.17 -16.76 -28.33
CA SER A 616 -35.78 -17.00 -29.73
C SER A 616 -36.55 -18.18 -30.31
N SER A 617 -37.30 -17.92 -31.38
CA SER A 617 -37.89 -18.94 -32.25
C SER A 617 -37.28 -18.78 -33.63
N GLN A 618 -36.68 -19.86 -34.13
CA GLN A 618 -36.63 -20.37 -35.51
C GLN A 618 -35.35 -21.20 -35.67
N ASP A 619 -35.47 -22.53 -35.64
CA ASP A 619 -35.29 -23.32 -36.86
C ASP A 619 -35.67 -24.79 -36.66
N ALA A 620 -36.26 -25.33 -37.71
CA ALA A 620 -36.83 -26.67 -37.77
C ALA A 620 -35.81 -27.71 -38.24
N GLY A 621 -35.87 -28.91 -37.67
CA GLY A 621 -35.13 -30.07 -38.17
C GLY A 621 -35.54 -31.34 -37.42
N SER A 622 -36.40 -32.15 -38.05
CA SER A 622 -36.83 -33.45 -37.54
C SER A 622 -35.68 -34.46 -37.51
N GLN A 623 -35.58 -35.28 -36.45
CA GLN A 623 -35.29 -36.72 -36.60
C GLN A 623 -35.61 -37.52 -35.33
N LYS A 624 -36.15 -38.72 -35.57
CA LYS A 624 -36.61 -39.72 -34.60
C LYS A 624 -35.45 -40.47 -33.94
N GLY A 625 -35.65 -40.83 -32.67
CA GLY A 625 -35.22 -42.13 -32.14
C GLY A 625 -34.03 -42.09 -31.18
N THR A 626 -34.29 -42.28 -29.89
CA THR A 626 -33.98 -43.51 -29.12
C THR A 626 -34.16 -43.21 -27.63
N ASN A 627 -34.89 -44.09 -26.95
CA ASN A 627 -34.96 -44.12 -25.48
C ASN A 627 -33.54 -44.38 -24.95
N PHE A 628 -32.96 -43.41 -24.24
CA PHE A 628 -31.91 -43.66 -23.27
C PHE A 628 -32.35 -43.09 -21.92
N ASP A 629 -32.66 -44.04 -21.05
CA ASP A 629 -32.69 -44.01 -19.60
C ASP A 629 -32.40 -42.65 -18.95
N THR A 630 -33.46 -42.02 -18.45
CA THR A 630 -33.37 -40.90 -17.52
C THR A 630 -32.77 -41.40 -16.21
N THR A 631 -31.44 -41.33 -16.08
CA THR A 631 -30.80 -41.33 -14.76
C THR A 631 -31.28 -40.11 -14.00
N GLN A 632 -32.26 -40.30 -13.12
CA GLN A 632 -32.49 -39.43 -11.97
C GLN A 632 -31.14 -39.30 -11.25
N LYS A 633 -30.50 -38.15 -11.41
CA LYS A 633 -29.28 -37.81 -10.67
C LYS A 633 -29.72 -37.54 -9.24
N GLU A 634 -29.38 -38.45 -8.34
CA GLU A 634 -29.69 -38.40 -6.91
C GLU A 634 -29.30 -37.04 -6.31
N ARG A 635 -30.23 -36.44 -5.55
CA ARG A 635 -29.95 -35.28 -4.71
C ARG A 635 -28.88 -35.68 -3.68
N THR A 636 -27.82 -34.90 -3.56
CA THR A 636 -26.77 -35.09 -2.54
C THR A 636 -27.40 -35.07 -1.14
N SER A 637 -27.12 -36.07 -0.32
CA SER A 637 -27.86 -36.36 0.93
C SER A 637 -27.17 -35.82 2.20
N PHE A 638 -26.00 -35.20 2.05
CA PHE A 638 -25.21 -34.71 3.16
C PHE A 638 -25.81 -33.47 3.85
N THR A 639 -25.48 -33.30 5.12
CA THR A 639 -25.88 -32.15 5.95
C THR A 639 -24.64 -31.56 6.60
N LEU A 640 -24.49 -30.23 6.58
CA LEU A 640 -23.38 -29.51 7.21
C LEU A 640 -23.91 -28.27 7.92
N ILE A 641 -23.49 -28.03 9.15
CA ILE A 641 -23.79 -26.81 9.90
C ILE A 641 -22.52 -26.29 10.53
N ILE A 642 -22.31 -24.98 10.47
CA ILE A 642 -21.20 -24.28 11.11
C ILE A 642 -21.73 -23.12 11.96
N HIS A 643 -20.98 -22.72 12.99
CA HIS A 643 -21.24 -21.48 13.72
C HIS A 643 -19.99 -20.61 13.84
N GLY A 644 -20.19 -19.29 13.77
CA GLY A 644 -19.17 -18.28 14.04
C GLY A 644 -18.98 -17.99 15.53
N GLY A 645 -19.93 -18.42 16.37
CA GLY A 645 -19.95 -18.20 17.82
C GLY A 645 -21.12 -17.33 18.29
N VAL A 646 -21.23 -17.17 19.60
CA VAL A 646 -22.26 -16.35 20.27
C VAL A 646 -21.71 -14.96 20.61
N MET A 647 -22.58 -13.95 20.53
CA MET A 647 -22.32 -12.54 20.86
C MET A 647 -23.45 -12.00 21.74
N GLU A 648 -23.12 -11.21 22.77
CA GLU A 648 -24.12 -10.62 23.69
C GLU A 648 -24.92 -9.48 23.06
N GLU A 649 -24.31 -8.67 22.19
CA GLU A 649 -24.99 -7.63 21.41
C GLU A 649 -24.48 -7.65 19.96
N ILE A 650 -25.38 -7.86 18.99
CA ILE A 650 -25.07 -7.70 17.57
C ILE A 650 -25.45 -6.28 17.18
N ASN A 651 -24.60 -5.32 17.52
CA ASN A 651 -24.64 -3.97 16.95
C ASN A 651 -23.43 -3.80 16.04
N LEU A 652 -23.33 -4.68 15.04
CA LEU A 652 -22.30 -4.62 14.01
C LEU A 652 -22.73 -3.57 12.99
N ASP A 653 -21.78 -2.71 12.61
CA ASP A 653 -21.93 -1.90 11.40
C ASP A 653 -22.28 -2.82 10.22
N GLN A 654 -23.14 -2.36 9.31
CA GLN A 654 -23.63 -3.11 8.15
C GLN A 654 -22.47 -3.68 7.32
N MET A 655 -21.34 -2.98 7.30
CA MET A 655 -20.07 -3.45 6.76
C MET A 655 -19.58 -4.75 7.42
N PHE A 656 -19.38 -4.73 8.75
CA PHE A 656 -18.87 -5.87 9.50
C PHE A 656 -19.82 -7.06 9.41
N GLN A 657 -21.12 -6.80 9.41
CA GLN A 657 -22.11 -7.84 9.19
C GLN A 657 -21.88 -8.56 7.85
N GLY A 658 -21.84 -7.82 6.74
CA GLY A 658 -21.66 -8.43 5.41
C GLY A 658 -20.32 -9.13 5.20
N ILE A 659 -19.25 -8.66 5.85
CA ILE A 659 -17.93 -9.33 5.83
C ILE A 659 -17.95 -10.62 6.67
N THR A 660 -18.66 -10.61 7.80
CA THR A 660 -18.79 -11.79 8.67
C THR A 660 -19.64 -12.88 8.01
N GLU A 661 -20.77 -12.49 7.38
CA GLU A 661 -21.62 -13.40 6.58
C GLU A 661 -20.82 -14.04 5.45
N PHE A 662 -20.05 -13.24 4.69
CA PHE A 662 -19.16 -13.76 3.65
C PHE A 662 -18.12 -14.74 4.21
N SER A 663 -17.54 -14.44 5.37
CA SER A 663 -16.51 -15.31 5.98
C SER A 663 -17.09 -16.67 6.36
N LEU A 664 -18.31 -16.70 6.92
CA LEU A 664 -19.02 -17.95 7.19
C LEU A 664 -19.36 -18.69 5.91
N GLN A 665 -19.82 -17.96 4.89
CA GLN A 665 -20.12 -18.54 3.60
C GLN A 665 -18.90 -19.21 2.95
N ALA A 666 -17.73 -18.56 3.02
CA ALA A 666 -16.48 -19.11 2.49
C ALA A 666 -16.07 -20.40 3.22
N ALA A 667 -16.16 -20.43 4.55
CA ALA A 667 -15.89 -21.63 5.33
C ALA A 667 -16.90 -22.76 5.05
N LEU A 668 -18.19 -22.42 4.90
CA LEU A 668 -19.24 -23.37 4.56
C LEU A 668 -19.03 -23.97 3.17
N CYS A 669 -18.68 -23.15 2.18
CA CYS A 669 -18.33 -23.59 0.81
C CYS A 669 -17.27 -24.68 0.86
N LEU A 670 -16.18 -24.47 1.61
CA LEU A 670 -15.06 -25.41 1.68
C LEU A 670 -15.47 -26.80 2.18
N GLY A 671 -16.28 -26.85 3.25
CA GLY A 671 -16.80 -28.12 3.78
C GLY A 671 -17.84 -28.75 2.87
N ALA A 672 -18.77 -27.96 2.32
CA ALA A 672 -19.80 -28.44 1.42
C ALA A 672 -19.21 -29.00 0.12
N GLN A 673 -18.16 -28.38 -0.42
CA GLN A 673 -17.47 -28.84 -1.62
C GLN A 673 -16.72 -30.16 -1.36
N GLU A 674 -16.15 -30.34 -0.17
CA GLU A 674 -15.54 -31.61 0.25
C GLU A 674 -16.57 -32.74 0.25
N LEU A 675 -17.74 -32.51 0.87
CA LEU A 675 -18.82 -33.50 0.90
C LEU A 675 -19.39 -33.77 -0.50
N ALA A 676 -19.61 -32.73 -1.31
CA ALA A 676 -20.09 -32.87 -2.68
C ALA A 676 -19.13 -33.63 -3.61
N LYS A 677 -17.84 -33.70 -3.27
CA LYS A 677 -16.82 -34.51 -3.97
C LYS A 677 -16.77 -35.96 -3.43
N GLY A 678 -17.67 -36.34 -2.53
CA GLY A 678 -17.67 -37.63 -1.84
C GLY A 678 -16.57 -37.74 -0.79
N GLY A 679 -16.24 -36.63 -0.11
CA GLY A 679 -15.32 -36.60 1.04
C GLY A 679 -16.01 -36.93 2.36
N THR A 680 -15.24 -37.11 3.44
CA THR A 680 -15.77 -37.50 4.76
C THR A 680 -16.30 -36.32 5.56
N SER A 681 -17.26 -36.61 6.44
CA SER A 681 -17.76 -35.69 7.47
C SER A 681 -16.61 -35.09 8.30
N ILE A 682 -15.60 -35.89 8.65
CA ILE A 682 -14.40 -35.43 9.37
C ILE A 682 -13.62 -34.40 8.55
N ASN A 683 -13.33 -34.69 7.27
CA ASN A 683 -12.62 -33.75 6.40
C ASN A 683 -13.39 -32.43 6.25
N ALA A 684 -14.73 -32.52 6.12
CA ALA A 684 -15.60 -31.37 5.96
C ALA A 684 -15.57 -30.45 7.19
N VAL A 685 -15.80 -30.99 8.40
CA VAL A 685 -15.77 -30.18 9.63
C VAL A 685 -14.38 -29.62 9.91
N GLN A 686 -13.32 -30.37 9.60
CA GLN A 686 -11.94 -29.89 9.72
C GLN A 686 -11.70 -28.68 8.80
N LYS A 687 -12.06 -28.78 7.51
CA LYS A 687 -11.90 -27.67 6.56
C LYS A 687 -12.65 -26.42 6.99
N CYS A 688 -13.89 -26.56 7.47
CA CYS A 688 -14.68 -25.43 7.96
C CYS A 688 -14.01 -24.77 9.17
N VAL A 689 -13.61 -25.54 10.19
CA VAL A 689 -13.03 -24.98 11.41
C VAL A 689 -11.66 -24.34 11.13
N THR A 690 -10.78 -24.99 10.37
CA THR A 690 -9.48 -24.41 10.00
C THR A 690 -9.65 -23.08 9.24
N ALA A 691 -10.59 -23.01 8.30
CA ALA A 691 -10.89 -21.75 7.61
C ALA A 691 -11.33 -20.65 8.59
N LEU A 692 -12.20 -20.97 9.55
CA LEU A 692 -12.65 -20.00 10.56
C LEU A 692 -11.52 -19.60 11.54
N GLU A 693 -10.55 -20.47 11.80
CA GLU A 693 -9.33 -20.15 12.57
C GLU A 693 -8.41 -19.18 11.83
N ASP A 694 -8.26 -19.34 10.50
CA ASP A 694 -7.44 -18.49 9.65
C ASP A 694 -8.04 -17.10 9.40
N CYS A 695 -9.28 -16.86 9.84
CA CYS A 695 -9.95 -15.58 9.71
C CYS A 695 -9.86 -14.74 10.99
N PHE A 696 -9.29 -13.54 10.86
CA PHE A 696 -9.04 -12.64 11.99
C PHE A 696 -10.31 -12.20 12.75
N LEU A 697 -11.49 -12.29 12.13
CA LEU A 697 -12.78 -11.90 12.73
C LEU A 697 -13.22 -12.79 13.89
N PHE A 698 -12.86 -14.08 13.87
CA PHE A 698 -13.33 -15.05 14.86
C PHE A 698 -12.33 -15.27 16.01
N GLY A 699 -11.07 -14.85 15.86
CA GLY A 699 -10.06 -14.92 16.91
C GLY A 699 -9.87 -16.32 17.54
N THR A 700 -10.14 -17.40 16.79
CA THR A 700 -10.06 -18.79 17.25
C THR A 700 -8.69 -19.42 16.92
N GLY A 701 -8.43 -20.66 17.36
CA GLY A 701 -7.19 -21.39 17.03
C GLY A 701 -5.90 -20.91 17.72
N LYS A 702 -5.95 -19.91 18.61
CA LYS A 702 -4.75 -19.30 19.22
C LYS A 702 -4.22 -20.01 20.48
N GLY A 703 -5.07 -20.75 21.20
CA GLY A 703 -4.69 -21.60 22.35
C GLY A 703 -4.07 -20.92 23.58
N ALA A 704 -3.75 -19.62 23.52
CA ALA A 704 -3.19 -18.81 24.60
C ALA A 704 -3.61 -17.35 24.45
N MET A 705 -4.00 -16.70 25.55
CA MET A 705 -4.39 -15.28 25.59
C MET A 705 -3.75 -14.57 26.79
N PHE A 706 -3.84 -13.24 26.81
CA PHE A 706 -3.33 -12.44 27.91
C PHE A 706 -4.18 -12.63 29.17
N ASN A 707 -3.55 -13.08 30.26
CA ASN A 707 -4.18 -13.11 31.58
C ASN A 707 -4.36 -11.68 32.15
N LYS A 708 -5.00 -11.52 33.33
CA LYS A 708 -5.17 -10.20 33.99
C LYS A 708 -3.87 -9.42 34.20
N LYS A 709 -2.70 -10.06 34.13
CA LYS A 709 -1.37 -9.44 34.27
C LYS A 709 -0.70 -9.16 32.92
N GLY A 710 -1.41 -9.28 31.80
CA GLY A 710 -0.88 -9.03 30.46
C GLY A 710 0.16 -10.06 30.00
N LYS A 711 0.18 -11.28 30.57
CA LYS A 711 1.09 -12.36 30.14
C LYS A 711 0.37 -13.38 29.28
N GLN A 712 0.99 -13.82 28.19
CA GLN A 712 0.53 -14.94 27.37
C GLN A 712 0.87 -16.25 28.08
N GLU A 713 -0.13 -17.10 28.33
CA GLU A 713 0.04 -18.41 28.97
C GLU A 713 -0.86 -19.44 28.27
N MET A 714 -0.40 -20.68 28.14
CA MET A 714 -1.22 -21.80 27.66
C MET A 714 -2.31 -22.16 28.69
N GLU A 715 -3.47 -22.63 28.23
CA GLU A 715 -4.61 -22.93 29.10
C GLU A 715 -4.38 -24.15 30.04
N ALA A 716 -4.95 -24.09 31.25
CA ALA A 716 -5.09 -25.21 32.20
C ALA A 716 -6.44 -25.10 32.94
N THR A 717 -7.06 -26.19 33.41
CA THR A 717 -8.44 -26.17 33.96
C THR A 717 -8.46 -26.09 35.50
N ILE A 718 -9.16 -25.10 36.06
CA ILE A 718 -9.51 -25.01 37.49
C ILE A 718 -10.98 -24.60 37.62
N LEU A 719 -11.78 -25.37 38.37
CA LEU A 719 -13.20 -25.09 38.65
C LEU A 719 -13.38 -24.77 40.14
N ALA A 720 -13.97 -23.61 40.44
CA ALA A 720 -14.32 -23.22 41.82
C ALA A 720 -15.83 -22.99 41.95
N LYS A 721 -16.39 -23.36 43.11
CA LYS A 721 -17.78 -23.11 43.48
C LYS A 721 -17.91 -21.67 44.01
N LYS A 722 -17.89 -20.68 43.12
CA LYS A 722 -18.18 -19.28 43.45
C LYS A 722 -19.09 -18.69 42.39
N ASP A 723 -20.11 -17.95 42.80
CA ASP A 723 -20.98 -17.20 41.90
C ASP A 723 -20.12 -16.20 41.12
N SER A 724 -20.27 -16.19 39.79
CA SER A 724 -19.37 -15.52 38.86
C SER A 724 -19.38 -14.00 39.02
N GLU A 725 -18.21 -13.39 39.16
CA GLU A 725 -18.01 -11.97 38.88
C GLU A 725 -18.30 -11.69 37.40
N ASN A 726 -18.93 -10.56 37.10
CA ASN A 726 -19.23 -10.10 35.74
C ASN A 726 -17.93 -9.91 34.94
N PHE A 727 -17.62 -10.83 34.04
CA PHE A 727 -16.57 -10.65 33.04
C PHE A 727 -17.01 -9.61 32.00
N SER A 728 -16.05 -8.87 31.44
CA SER A 728 -16.32 -7.76 30.52
C SER A 728 -17.04 -8.20 29.24
N LYS A 729 -18.02 -7.40 28.81
CA LYS A 729 -18.77 -7.51 27.55
C LYS A 729 -17.82 -7.41 26.34
N PHE A 730 -17.96 -8.28 25.34
CA PHE A 730 -17.13 -8.27 24.13
C PHE A 730 -17.96 -8.22 22.83
N SER A 731 -17.35 -7.61 21.81
CA SER A 731 -17.94 -7.32 20.50
C SER A 731 -17.52 -8.29 19.37
N SER A 732 -16.73 -9.35 19.63
CA SER A 732 -16.32 -10.34 18.62
C SER A 732 -16.53 -11.79 19.11
N PRO A 733 -17.04 -12.70 18.24
CA PRO A 733 -17.26 -14.08 18.62
C PRO A 733 -15.94 -14.85 18.66
N ARG A 734 -15.75 -15.73 19.66
CA ARG A 734 -14.46 -16.41 19.94
C ARG A 734 -14.52 -17.93 20.02
N THR A 735 -15.60 -18.53 19.52
CA THR A 735 -15.69 -19.99 19.39
C THR A 735 -16.43 -20.32 18.11
N VAL A 736 -15.77 -21.11 17.28
CA VAL A 736 -16.29 -21.59 16.01
C VAL A 736 -16.46 -23.10 16.07
N GLY A 737 -17.37 -23.64 15.29
CA GLY A 737 -17.61 -25.07 15.28
C GLY A 737 -18.41 -25.52 14.08
N ALA A 738 -18.35 -26.81 13.80
CA ALA A 738 -18.99 -27.45 12.67
C ALA A 738 -19.49 -28.85 13.04
N VAL A 739 -20.65 -29.24 12.54
CA VAL A 739 -21.17 -30.60 12.56
C VAL A 739 -21.55 -31.04 11.15
N ALA A 740 -21.28 -32.30 10.79
CA ALA A 740 -21.58 -32.82 9.46
C ALA A 740 -22.09 -34.26 9.49
N LEU A 741 -22.97 -34.59 8.55
CA LEU A 741 -23.39 -35.92 8.15
C LEU A 741 -22.97 -36.13 6.69
N ASP A 742 -22.15 -37.14 6.41
CA ASP A 742 -21.73 -37.49 5.05
C ASP A 742 -22.65 -38.52 4.37
N ASP A 743 -22.48 -38.73 3.06
CA ASP A 743 -23.28 -39.67 2.26
C ASP A 743 -23.06 -41.15 2.68
N TRP A 744 -22.06 -41.45 3.50
CA TRP A 744 -21.86 -42.78 4.08
C TRP A 744 -22.57 -42.96 5.42
N GLY A 745 -23.28 -41.93 5.89
CA GLY A 745 -23.99 -41.94 7.17
C GLY A 745 -23.08 -41.73 8.38
N ASN A 746 -21.85 -41.25 8.19
CA ASN A 746 -20.98 -40.92 9.32
C ASN A 746 -21.20 -39.48 9.78
N LEU A 747 -21.05 -39.28 11.08
CA LEU A 747 -21.20 -38.01 11.76
C LEU A 747 -19.86 -37.52 12.30
N ALA A 748 -19.63 -36.22 12.20
CA ALA A 748 -18.47 -35.55 12.77
C ALA A 748 -18.84 -34.22 13.42
N ALA A 749 -18.06 -33.83 14.43
CA ALA A 749 -18.12 -32.52 15.06
C ALA A 749 -16.69 -31.98 15.22
N ALA A 750 -16.52 -30.67 15.08
CA ALA A 750 -15.28 -29.96 15.36
C ALA A 750 -15.57 -28.61 16.02
N THR A 751 -14.78 -28.22 17.02
CA THR A 751 -14.94 -26.96 17.76
C THR A 751 -13.57 -26.37 18.04
N SER A 752 -13.39 -25.08 17.73
CA SER A 752 -12.20 -24.31 18.08
C SER A 752 -12.55 -23.09 18.91
N THR A 753 -11.68 -22.74 19.85
CA THR A 753 -11.90 -21.64 20.81
C THR A 753 -10.67 -20.76 20.95
N GLY A 754 -10.90 -19.44 21.05
CA GLY A 754 -9.86 -18.42 21.22
C GLY A 754 -9.53 -18.07 22.67
N ALA A 755 -10.12 -18.76 23.66
CA ALA A 755 -10.08 -18.40 25.09
C ALA A 755 -10.75 -17.04 25.44
N TRP A 756 -10.84 -16.73 26.74
CA TRP A 756 -11.43 -15.47 27.26
C TRP A 756 -10.33 -14.57 27.80
N ASP A 757 -10.42 -13.27 27.57
CA ASP A 757 -9.48 -12.28 28.12
C ASP A 757 -9.71 -12.06 29.61
N GLY A 758 -8.66 -11.76 30.36
CA GLY A 758 -8.77 -11.44 31.79
C GLY A 758 -9.10 -12.65 32.67
N LYS A 759 -8.91 -13.87 32.18
CA LYS A 759 -8.96 -15.08 32.99
C LYS A 759 -7.93 -15.05 34.12
N LEU A 760 -8.24 -15.79 35.20
CA LEU A 760 -7.23 -16.12 36.20
C LEU A 760 -6.14 -16.99 35.56
N LYS A 761 -4.93 -16.91 36.12
CA LYS A 761 -3.83 -17.79 35.73
C LYS A 761 -4.28 -19.26 35.82
N CYS A 762 -4.04 -20.05 34.76
CA CYS A 762 -4.45 -21.46 34.66
C CYS A 762 -5.97 -21.72 34.63
N GLN A 763 -6.76 -20.96 33.87
CA GLN A 763 -8.21 -21.20 33.67
C GLN A 763 -8.53 -21.53 32.18
N VAL A 764 -9.33 -22.58 31.93
CA VAL A 764 -9.63 -23.15 30.58
C VAL A 764 -10.88 -22.54 29.94
N GLY A 765 -10.92 -22.52 28.61
CA GLY A 765 -12.13 -22.29 27.83
C GLY A 765 -12.87 -23.61 27.63
N GLY A 766 -14.04 -23.78 28.24
CA GLY A 766 -14.74 -25.07 28.28
C GLY A 766 -15.35 -25.59 26.98
N THR A 767 -15.21 -24.86 25.89
CA THR A 767 -15.98 -25.08 24.66
C THR A 767 -15.43 -26.21 23.79
N ALA A 768 -14.11 -26.39 23.73
CA ALA A 768 -13.46 -27.46 22.97
C ALA A 768 -13.20 -28.74 23.80
N VAL A 769 -13.96 -28.93 24.90
CA VAL A 769 -13.85 -30.12 25.76
C VAL A 769 -14.95 -31.12 25.40
N MET A 770 -14.54 -32.38 25.16
CA MET A 770 -15.47 -33.47 24.85
C MET A 770 -16.52 -33.64 25.95
N GLY A 771 -17.79 -33.68 25.53
CA GLY A 771 -18.96 -33.76 26.38
C GLY A 771 -19.41 -32.43 26.99
N ALA A 772 -18.56 -31.41 27.04
CA ALA A 772 -18.93 -30.06 27.46
C ALA A 772 -19.50 -29.25 26.29
N GLY A 773 -18.67 -28.95 25.29
CA GLY A 773 -19.05 -28.15 24.12
C GLY A 773 -18.89 -28.84 22.77
N ILE A 774 -18.43 -30.09 22.75
CA ILE A 774 -18.34 -30.91 21.55
C ILE A 774 -18.66 -32.38 21.86
N PHE A 775 -19.44 -33.03 21.01
CA PHE A 775 -19.73 -34.45 21.10
C PHE A 775 -20.08 -35.01 19.71
N ALA A 776 -19.61 -36.21 19.38
CA ALA A 776 -20.05 -36.92 18.19
C ALA A 776 -20.00 -38.44 18.41
N ASP A 777 -21.02 -39.15 17.95
CA ASP A 777 -21.07 -40.60 17.86
C ASP A 777 -21.82 -41.06 16.59
N LYS A 778 -22.22 -42.34 16.52
CA LYS A 778 -22.94 -42.91 15.37
C LYS A 778 -24.36 -42.37 15.16
N SER A 779 -24.90 -41.63 16.12
CA SER A 779 -26.29 -41.20 16.13
C SER A 779 -26.45 -39.68 16.12
N VAL A 780 -25.56 -38.94 16.79
CA VAL A 780 -25.66 -37.48 16.89
C VAL A 780 -24.28 -36.82 16.94
N ALA A 781 -24.16 -35.67 16.27
CA ALA A 781 -23.04 -34.74 16.39
C ALA A 781 -23.54 -33.39 16.92
N VAL A 782 -22.79 -32.79 17.86
CA VAL A 782 -23.16 -31.56 18.58
C VAL A 782 -21.93 -30.68 18.77
N THR A 783 -22.06 -29.39 18.48
CA THR A 783 -21.12 -28.37 18.96
C THR A 783 -21.87 -27.27 19.71
N CYS A 784 -21.18 -26.64 20.65
CA CYS A 784 -21.71 -25.52 21.42
C CYS A 784 -20.74 -24.34 21.38
N CYS A 785 -21.25 -23.13 21.58
CA CYS A 785 -20.47 -21.92 21.79
C CYS A 785 -21.05 -21.08 22.93
N GLY A 786 -20.26 -20.12 23.43
CA GLY A 786 -20.66 -19.22 24.51
C GLY A 786 -19.87 -19.42 25.80
N ASN A 787 -20.55 -19.33 26.95
CA ASN A 787 -19.90 -19.40 28.27
C ASN A 787 -19.29 -20.79 28.55
N GLY A 788 -17.96 -20.89 28.38
CA GLY A 788 -17.21 -22.14 28.56
C GLY A 788 -17.31 -22.72 29.98
N ASP A 789 -17.39 -21.90 31.02
CA ASP A 789 -17.52 -22.39 32.40
C ASP A 789 -18.86 -23.10 32.61
N VAL A 790 -19.93 -22.57 32.00
CA VAL A 790 -21.27 -23.17 32.06
C VAL A 790 -21.31 -24.46 31.24
N LEU A 791 -20.73 -24.46 30.04
CA LEU A 791 -20.64 -25.65 29.19
C LEU A 791 -19.91 -26.80 29.90
N LEU A 792 -18.78 -26.51 30.56
CA LEU A 792 -18.02 -27.48 31.36
C LEU A 792 -18.81 -27.99 32.57
N LYS A 793 -19.38 -27.08 33.38
CA LYS A 793 -20.13 -27.45 34.59
C LYS A 793 -21.32 -28.34 34.27
N LEU A 794 -21.97 -28.09 33.13
CA LEU A 794 -23.25 -28.73 32.79
C LEU A 794 -23.12 -29.87 31.80
N MET A 795 -21.93 -30.09 31.22
CA MET A 795 -21.69 -31.11 30.19
C MET A 795 -22.75 -31.05 29.08
N VAL A 796 -22.95 -29.86 28.52
CA VAL A 796 -24.09 -29.52 27.64
C VAL A 796 -24.18 -30.44 26.43
N ALA A 797 -23.09 -30.61 25.69
CA ALA A 797 -23.08 -31.48 24.50
C ALA A 797 -23.42 -32.95 24.86
N HIS A 798 -22.87 -33.46 25.95
CA HIS A 798 -23.18 -34.81 26.43
C HIS A 798 -24.63 -34.94 26.90
N LYS A 799 -25.20 -33.92 27.55
CA LYS A 799 -26.62 -33.92 27.96
C LYS A 799 -27.55 -33.99 26.75
N VAL A 800 -27.26 -33.25 25.67
CA VAL A 800 -28.03 -33.33 24.41
C VAL A 800 -28.00 -34.77 23.89
N ALA A 801 -26.82 -35.39 23.82
CA ALA A 801 -26.68 -36.78 23.38
C ALA A 801 -27.46 -37.75 24.29
N CYS A 802 -27.38 -37.60 25.61
CA CYS A 802 -28.14 -38.45 26.55
C CYS A 802 -29.65 -38.33 26.38
N LEU A 803 -30.19 -37.12 26.17
CA LEU A 803 -31.63 -36.94 25.93
C LEU A 803 -32.05 -37.59 24.62
N TYR A 804 -31.23 -37.45 23.57
CA TYR A 804 -31.47 -38.11 22.29
C TYR A 804 -31.47 -39.65 22.43
N HIS A 805 -30.50 -40.22 23.14
CA HIS A 805 -30.34 -41.68 23.26
C HIS A 805 -31.32 -42.35 24.23
N TYR A 806 -31.66 -41.69 25.34
CA TYR A 806 -32.32 -42.36 26.48
C TYR A 806 -33.73 -41.84 26.79
N LYS A 807 -34.19 -40.79 26.11
CA LYS A 807 -35.51 -40.17 26.37
C LYS A 807 -36.42 -40.12 25.14
N ASP A 808 -36.05 -40.76 24.02
CA ASP A 808 -36.76 -40.75 22.74
C ASP A 808 -37.01 -39.35 22.17
N TYR A 809 -36.20 -38.36 22.55
CA TYR A 809 -36.34 -36.99 22.07
C TYR A 809 -35.76 -36.85 20.66
N GLY A 810 -36.42 -36.03 19.82
CA GLY A 810 -35.79 -35.57 18.58
C GLY A 810 -34.59 -34.66 18.88
N VAL A 811 -33.61 -34.57 17.97
CA VAL A 811 -32.39 -33.75 18.19
C VAL A 811 -32.70 -32.29 18.54
N ARG A 812 -33.69 -31.69 17.89
CA ARG A 812 -34.16 -30.33 18.20
C ARG A 812 -34.78 -30.23 19.59
N GLU A 813 -35.64 -31.17 19.95
CA GLU A 813 -36.28 -31.22 21.27
C GLU A 813 -35.25 -31.39 22.39
N ALA A 814 -34.25 -32.25 22.19
CA ALA A 814 -33.13 -32.42 23.10
C ALA A 814 -32.34 -31.11 23.29
N CYS A 815 -32.02 -30.39 22.20
CA CYS A 815 -31.32 -29.10 22.27
C CYS A 815 -32.15 -28.04 23.02
N GLN A 816 -33.44 -27.91 22.72
CA GLN A 816 -34.35 -26.96 23.38
C GLN A 816 -34.51 -27.23 24.87
N LYS A 817 -34.60 -28.52 25.24
CA LYS A 817 -34.66 -28.94 26.65
C LYS A 817 -33.40 -28.53 27.41
N VAL A 818 -32.22 -28.80 26.85
CA VAL A 818 -30.95 -28.40 27.47
C VAL A 818 -30.82 -26.88 27.55
N MET A 819 -31.18 -26.16 26.47
CA MET A 819 -31.11 -24.70 26.46
C MET A 819 -32.00 -24.06 27.54
N SER A 820 -33.23 -24.55 27.69
CA SER A 820 -34.21 -24.01 28.64
C SER A 820 -33.92 -24.38 30.11
N GLU A 821 -33.32 -25.54 30.39
CA GLU A 821 -33.10 -26.01 31.76
C GLU A 821 -31.69 -25.73 32.29
N ALA A 822 -30.69 -25.75 31.41
CA ALA A 822 -29.28 -25.70 31.80
C ALA A 822 -28.64 -24.32 31.54
N CYS A 823 -29.10 -23.59 30.52
CA CYS A 823 -28.38 -22.41 30.03
C CYS A 823 -28.98 -21.05 30.47
N LYS A 824 -29.88 -21.04 31.48
CA LYS A 824 -30.51 -19.80 31.95
C LYS A 824 -29.48 -18.81 32.53
N GLY A 825 -29.50 -17.58 32.03
CA GLY A 825 -28.63 -16.49 32.53
C GLY A 825 -27.20 -16.52 31.98
N SER A 826 -26.95 -17.23 30.87
CA SER A 826 -25.65 -17.25 30.19
C SER A 826 -25.82 -17.36 28.69
N SER A 827 -25.00 -16.67 27.91
CA SER A 827 -25.05 -16.69 26.45
C SER A 827 -24.45 -17.99 25.91
N ILE A 828 -25.30 -18.84 25.33
CA ILE A 828 -24.97 -20.18 24.81
C ILE A 828 -25.68 -20.40 23.48
N GLY A 829 -24.97 -21.03 22.55
CA GLY A 829 -25.48 -21.50 21.26
C GLY A 829 -25.16 -22.98 21.06
N ILE A 830 -26.04 -23.71 20.39
CA ILE A 830 -25.93 -25.15 20.11
C ILE A 830 -26.29 -25.39 18.65
N ILE A 831 -25.42 -26.11 17.93
CA ILE A 831 -25.76 -26.74 16.64
C ILE A 831 -25.65 -28.26 16.77
N ALA A 832 -26.57 -28.98 16.15
CA ALA A 832 -26.55 -30.44 16.15
C ALA A 832 -27.16 -31.03 14.88
N VAL A 833 -26.68 -32.21 14.49
CA VAL A 833 -27.22 -33.04 13.41
C VAL A 833 -27.29 -34.49 13.84
N ASP A 834 -28.39 -35.17 13.51
CA ASP A 834 -28.56 -36.60 13.77
C ASP A 834 -28.28 -37.47 12.53
N ASN A 835 -28.20 -38.79 12.72
CA ASN A 835 -27.94 -39.76 11.64
C ASN A 835 -29.06 -39.88 10.60
N LYS A 836 -30.16 -39.13 10.76
CA LYS A 836 -31.26 -39.00 9.78
C LYS A 836 -31.18 -37.68 9.02
N GLY A 837 -30.14 -36.88 9.25
CA GLY A 837 -29.97 -35.56 8.65
C GLY A 837 -30.83 -34.47 9.29
N LYS A 838 -31.54 -34.75 10.41
CA LYS A 838 -32.31 -33.72 11.11
C LYS A 838 -31.38 -32.80 11.86
N VAL A 839 -31.71 -31.51 11.82
CA VAL A 839 -30.87 -30.44 12.36
C VAL A 839 -31.51 -29.69 13.52
N ALA A 840 -30.67 -29.21 14.43
CA ALA A 840 -31.04 -28.28 15.49
C ALA A 840 -30.04 -27.11 15.53
N ILE A 841 -30.57 -25.90 15.59
CA ILE A 841 -29.82 -24.66 15.77
C ILE A 841 -30.57 -23.90 16.86
N GLU A 842 -30.01 -23.82 18.05
CA GLU A 842 -30.66 -23.20 19.22
C GLU A 842 -29.69 -22.22 19.88
N SER A 843 -30.15 -21.01 20.17
CA SER A 843 -29.35 -19.99 20.86
C SER A 843 -30.24 -19.15 21.78
N ASN A 844 -29.70 -18.74 22.93
CA ASN A 844 -30.35 -17.77 23.83
C ASN A 844 -29.66 -16.39 23.79
N ALA A 845 -28.82 -16.18 22.79
CA ALA A 845 -28.08 -14.95 22.52
C ALA A 845 -27.83 -14.81 21.01
N GLY A 846 -27.23 -13.70 20.59
CA GLY A 846 -26.91 -13.48 19.18
C GLY A 846 -25.95 -14.55 18.66
N MET A 847 -26.23 -15.21 17.53
CA MET A 847 -25.40 -16.31 17.02
C MET A 847 -25.36 -16.31 15.49
N LEU A 848 -24.15 -16.47 14.96
CA LEU A 848 -23.92 -16.54 13.52
C LEU A 848 -23.83 -18.01 13.07
N VAL A 849 -24.61 -18.39 12.06
CA VAL A 849 -24.75 -19.79 11.64
C VAL A 849 -24.74 -19.90 10.12
N GLY A 850 -24.06 -20.92 9.60
CA GLY A 850 -24.17 -21.33 8.21
C GLY A 850 -24.62 -22.78 8.13
N SER A 851 -25.46 -23.14 7.15
CA SER A 851 -25.92 -24.51 6.97
C SER A 851 -26.11 -24.89 5.52
N VAL A 852 -25.85 -26.16 5.22
CA VAL A 852 -26.28 -26.85 4.00
C VAL A 852 -27.14 -28.02 4.42
N VAL A 853 -28.44 -27.94 4.10
CA VAL A 853 -29.43 -28.98 4.44
C VAL A 853 -30.24 -29.26 3.18
N ASP A 854 -30.34 -30.53 2.78
CA ASP A 854 -31.04 -30.95 1.56
C ASP A 854 -30.55 -30.20 0.29
N GLY A 855 -29.25 -29.87 0.25
CA GLY A 855 -28.63 -29.11 -0.84
C GLY A 855 -28.90 -27.60 -0.82
N VAL A 856 -29.60 -27.08 0.18
CA VAL A 856 -29.90 -25.65 0.32
C VAL A 856 -28.90 -24.99 1.27
N GLU A 857 -28.14 -24.02 0.76
CA GLU A 857 -27.20 -23.19 1.53
C GLU A 857 -27.94 -22.02 2.20
N ARG A 858 -27.68 -21.77 3.49
CA ARG A 858 -28.21 -20.63 4.26
C ARG A 858 -27.17 -20.07 5.21
N ILE A 859 -27.11 -18.74 5.31
CA ILE A 859 -26.36 -17.99 6.32
C ILE A 859 -27.36 -17.18 7.13
N ASP A 860 -27.39 -17.39 8.44
CA ASP A 860 -28.34 -16.77 9.35
C ASP A 860 -27.62 -16.07 10.51
N ILE A 861 -28.15 -14.90 10.89
CA ILE A 861 -27.76 -14.19 12.11
C ILE A 861 -28.93 -14.24 13.07
N LEU A 862 -28.85 -15.15 14.04
CA LEU A 862 -29.83 -15.24 15.13
C LEU A 862 -29.63 -14.04 16.05
N LYS A 863 -30.70 -13.32 16.35
CA LYS A 863 -30.72 -12.22 17.32
C LYS A 863 -31.32 -12.72 18.64
N ALA A 864 -30.81 -12.18 19.76
CA ALA A 864 -31.21 -12.57 21.12
C ALA A 864 -32.67 -12.23 21.44
#